data_AF-A0AA42XXE6-F1
#
_entry.id   AF-A0AA42XXE6-F1
#
_cell.length_a   1.000
_cell.length_b   1.000
_cell.length_c   1.000
_cell.angle_alpha   90.00
_cell.angle_beta   90.00
_cell.angle_gamma   90.00
#
_symmetry.space_group_name_H-M   'P 1'
#
loop_
_entity.id
_entity.type
_entity.pdbx_description
1 polymer ?
#
loop_
_entity_poly.entity_id
_entity_poly.type
_entity_poly.pdbx_seq_one_letter_code
_entity_poly.pdbx_strand_id
1 'polypeptide(L)'
;MYALNKSKCVASFLFGSFVVVMGGEAAAEQAPMSLEAVCIPETTEQAIAACPAGARKGSAKEGGNVPVSRFHEAERKQTKKQGPTGPSLQIDMSTRLGREQTRARTEALLKREIQILERLVKNSADDDPRRPAVLLRLAETQFEMQIAQTATVRSFDDPIYEACTRDKDKARCKEAREGQKKATAALDATRNDSIRTYATLVRDHPNFKRMDEVLFSLAFALQEQDQFDKARAVYRRLIKDYPKSRFVPNAYLSFAEYYFNDSDMEAAGKFYRKVIEFPPKNNSVYGYALYKIAWVEYNRERYRQSLQGFVDILEFARKNKYANDAKNLARQARKELVLPYSHYGSPGKALDFFRRYAKSDAEAHEMLENLAELYFDTGQWPQAITVYHKLMADAPRSNSLCDWQTKVTNAVISSRPNQEQIIELKRLVDIYRTFKEGSRPAAKVEQCKSETATTILWLATSWHREAVGTDSAPGTKSKKTMSQASVLYRTLLKEFPDMEQMEFKNIDRRDWPTEYKISYFYAELLWKMEEWGQCGPAFDAVVELNSQGEFTSDAAYAAVLCYNNLYQQQYVPRETKTKFVSKRDQKSMKNAEPAEAAKFKKKQFTPLQKGMLEAFNRYVCYVDKAEDLATIKYRRARIYYEANRFEEAAVLFRDIAFNHKDSELSEYAANLYLDCLNILGTQLAEPRVACVQELGASIDPMSASFCGTEQLAEEHPDLCGSLSTLQCQVRRKEAETYEKTQQFKKAAATYVRIFRRHQECGEMDEVLYNAAINFEAAHLLGRAIQVRTVMIERYPQSALSKKAVYLIGQNFQALAYYEQAAKYYEQFARKFPGEDGTKCDADDKKAGICPNAIEGLEQATFFRIGLGDDQAAMEDADLFARNYRRKLPRQTSQVMFSIGSIYERQNRPSQVISHYQEYLKKYGKVGTPHQIIQANTAIGRAYWQLNRKNEAKKYFSTAVKGWTSGAPKRIRGLNDTSKETKAAFMREALDSAAESQFYLSEYKFAEFAKVAFPKYTGGKSAAKVKKWSETEFKRWVTKKLGVLRAAEADYAKVAKMTVTLDGIKMQSAPWQIAAASRTGEMYRSFVDEFRDAPIPREIEKDPGLFDIYVGALDDASEPLQRQAIDKFEFCLKTATQVRWFNKWSRSCESELNALNPKQYPVAAELRGEPNYVKHTVGEPGAVDLGAIKDTSLTSKDAVAERGKP
;
A
#
# COMPACT_ATOMS: atom_id res chain seq x y z
N MET A 1 49.26 -8.96 39.79
CA MET A 1 49.48 -7.56 39.36
C MET A 1 48.63 -7.36 38.10
N TYR A 2 47.39 -6.85 38.14
CA TYR A 2 46.96 -5.44 38.27
C TYR A 2 47.71 -4.50 37.30
N ALA A 3 47.12 -3.62 36.48
CA ALA A 3 45.75 -3.31 36.04
C ALA A 3 45.87 -2.38 34.80
N LEU A 4 44.87 -2.39 33.91
CA LEU A 4 44.73 -1.59 32.67
C LEU A 4 43.24 -1.19 32.58
N ASN A 5 42.77 -0.06 32.03
CA ASN A 5 43.40 1.06 31.35
C ASN A 5 42.40 2.24 31.34
N LYS A 6 42.91 3.47 31.16
CA LYS A 6 42.15 4.74 31.09
C LYS A 6 41.71 5.09 29.65
N SER A 7 40.54 5.72 29.59
CA SER A 7 40.04 6.83 28.75
C SER A 7 40.65 7.20 27.38
N LYS A 8 39.71 7.38 26.43
CA LYS A 8 39.58 8.41 25.36
C LYS A 8 40.66 8.50 24.28
N CYS A 9 40.24 8.46 23.01
CA CYS A 9 40.63 9.49 22.04
C CYS A 9 39.74 9.53 20.78
N VAL A 10 39.71 10.73 20.21
CA VAL A 10 38.96 11.20 19.04
C VAL A 10 39.98 11.61 17.97
N ALA A 11 39.55 11.46 16.71
CA ALA A 11 39.88 12.26 15.52
C ALA A 11 41.16 12.04 14.69
N SER A 12 40.85 11.95 13.38
CA SER A 12 41.49 12.57 12.20
C SER A 12 42.57 11.78 11.47
N PHE A 13 42.29 11.27 10.26
CA PHE A 13 42.21 11.95 8.93
C PHE A 13 43.60 12.18 8.31
N LEU A 14 43.86 11.60 7.12
CA LEU A 14 44.03 12.36 5.86
C LEU A 14 44.65 11.55 4.69
N PHE A 15 44.16 11.91 3.49
CA PHE A 15 44.72 11.79 2.12
C PHE A 15 45.01 10.39 1.52
N GLY A 16 44.59 10.02 0.31
CA GLY A 16 44.01 10.75 -0.83
C GLY A 16 44.93 10.69 -2.06
N SER A 17 44.44 10.06 -3.15
CA SER A 17 44.66 10.38 -4.59
C SER A 17 45.28 9.31 -5.52
N PHE A 18 44.48 9.02 -6.58
CA PHE A 18 44.81 8.87 -8.02
C PHE A 18 45.32 7.55 -8.66
N VAL A 19 44.37 6.87 -9.34
CA VAL A 19 44.27 6.38 -10.75
C VAL A 19 45.49 5.80 -11.50
N VAL A 20 45.26 4.62 -12.16
CA VAL A 20 45.66 4.12 -13.52
C VAL A 20 45.78 2.56 -13.42
N VAL A 21 44.82 1.72 -13.87
CA VAL A 21 44.38 1.27 -15.22
C VAL A 21 44.94 -0.11 -15.65
N MET A 22 44.02 -0.96 -16.14
CA MET A 22 44.09 -2.33 -16.74
C MET A 22 44.31 -3.49 -15.75
N GLY A 23 43.53 -4.57 -15.70
CA GLY A 23 42.47 -5.12 -16.56
C GLY A 23 42.52 -6.65 -16.36
N GLY A 24 41.37 -7.32 -16.24
CA GLY A 24 41.30 -8.79 -16.22
C GLY A 24 40.33 -9.36 -15.18
N GLU A 25 39.27 -9.98 -15.67
CA GLU A 25 38.07 -10.45 -14.98
C GLU A 25 38.31 -11.60 -13.98
N ALA A 26 37.67 -11.52 -12.82
CA ALA A 26 36.94 -12.62 -12.19
C ALA A 26 36.06 -12.04 -11.07
N ALA A 27 34.77 -11.86 -11.36
CA ALA A 27 33.77 -11.42 -10.39
C ALA A 27 33.61 -12.49 -9.30
N ALA A 28 34.13 -12.20 -8.11
CA ALA A 28 33.65 -12.83 -6.89
C ALA A 28 32.36 -12.10 -6.50
N GLU A 29 31.22 -12.80 -6.58
CA GLU A 29 29.99 -12.39 -5.89
C GLU A 29 30.28 -12.32 -4.39
N GLN A 30 30.63 -11.13 -3.91
CA GLN A 30 30.44 -10.77 -2.53
C GLN A 30 28.93 -10.69 -2.32
N ALA A 31 28.39 -11.68 -1.61
CA ALA A 31 27.07 -11.61 -1.01
C ALA A 31 26.94 -10.26 -0.27
N PRO A 32 25.88 -9.47 -0.50
CA PRO A 32 25.71 -8.22 0.21
C PRO A 32 25.55 -8.53 1.70
N MET A 33 26.33 -7.85 2.54
CA MET A 33 26.07 -7.77 3.97
C MET A 33 24.59 -7.43 4.16
N SER A 34 23.88 -8.27 4.91
CA SER A 34 22.48 -8.07 5.25
C SER A 34 22.30 -6.70 5.90
N LEU A 35 21.64 -5.78 5.20
CA LEU A 35 20.95 -4.66 5.82
C LEU A 35 20.11 -5.24 6.95
N GLU A 36 20.27 -4.71 8.17
CA GLU A 36 19.39 -5.04 9.29
C GLU A 36 17.95 -4.91 8.79
N ALA A 37 17.17 -6.00 8.85
CA ALA A 37 15.79 -5.98 8.39
C ALA A 37 15.03 -4.98 9.26
N VAL A 38 14.69 -3.81 8.71
CA VAL A 38 13.83 -2.81 9.39
C VAL A 38 12.37 -3.23 9.21
N CYS A 39 11.51 -3.02 10.23
CA CYS A 39 10.11 -3.40 10.13
C CYS A 39 9.39 -2.68 8.97
N ILE A 40 9.49 -1.35 8.97
CA ILE A 40 8.96 -0.45 7.95
C ILE A 40 10.14 0.15 7.18
N PRO A 41 10.22 -0.02 5.85
CA PRO A 41 11.29 0.58 5.06
C PRO A 41 11.29 2.12 5.11
N GLU A 42 12.46 2.73 5.16
CA GLU A 42 12.62 4.20 5.16
C GLU A 42 12.00 4.85 3.92
N THR A 43 12.02 4.16 2.77
CA THR A 43 11.38 4.60 1.53
C THR A 43 9.85 4.74 1.68
N THR A 44 9.21 3.90 2.49
CA THR A 44 7.78 4.01 2.81
C THR A 44 7.50 5.22 3.69
N GLU A 45 8.36 5.48 4.68
CA GLU A 45 8.24 6.66 5.55
C GLU A 45 8.37 7.96 4.73
N GLN A 46 9.37 8.04 3.85
CA GLN A 46 9.59 9.18 2.97
C GLN A 46 8.41 9.39 2.00
N ALA A 47 7.84 8.31 1.44
CA ALA A 47 6.71 8.39 0.52
C ALA A 47 5.42 8.87 1.22
N ILE A 48 5.17 8.46 2.46
CA ILE A 48 3.99 8.88 3.24
C ILE A 48 4.11 10.34 3.69
N ALA A 49 5.33 10.81 3.99
CA ALA A 49 5.62 12.18 4.40
C ALA A 49 5.72 13.18 3.23
N ALA A 50 5.80 12.72 1.97
CA ALA A 50 5.96 13.59 0.82
C ALA A 50 4.69 14.41 0.52
N CYS A 51 4.86 15.73 0.33
CA CYS A 51 3.80 16.62 -0.11
C CYS A 51 3.77 16.76 -1.65
N PRO A 52 2.59 16.91 -2.26
CA PRO A 52 2.46 17.11 -3.72
C PRO A 52 3.11 18.42 -4.19
N ALA A 53 3.58 18.44 -5.45
CA ALA A 53 4.32 19.55 -6.04
C ALA A 53 3.49 20.86 -6.08
N GLY A 54 4.09 21.98 -5.66
CA GLY A 54 3.45 23.31 -5.61
C GLY A 54 2.93 23.75 -4.24
N ALA A 55 3.03 22.90 -3.21
CA ALA A 55 2.61 23.23 -1.84
C ALA A 55 3.57 24.24 -1.17
N ARG A 56 3.11 25.47 -0.89
CA ARG A 56 3.77 26.41 0.05
C ARG A 56 2.97 26.46 1.35
N LYS A 57 3.68 26.42 2.49
CA LYS A 57 3.10 26.63 3.83
C LYS A 57 2.49 28.03 3.92
N GLY A 58 1.17 28.14 3.80
CA GLY A 58 0.41 29.30 4.23
C GLY A 58 -0.18 29.02 5.60
N SER A 59 -0.05 29.94 6.55
CA SER A 59 -0.69 29.84 7.87
C SER A 59 -2.20 29.83 7.70
N ALA A 60 -2.83 28.65 7.70
CA ALA A 60 -4.28 28.55 7.83
C ALA A 60 -4.64 29.05 9.25
N LYS A 61 -5.55 30.02 9.34
CA LYS A 61 -6.07 30.51 10.62
C LYS A 61 -6.74 29.35 11.36
N GLU A 62 -6.43 29.21 12.65
CA GLU A 62 -7.17 28.35 13.58
C GLU A 62 -8.68 28.58 13.41
N GLY A 63 -9.43 27.49 13.18
CA GLY A 63 -10.88 27.51 13.00
C GLY A 63 -11.35 27.62 11.55
N GLY A 64 -11.09 26.60 10.72
CA GLY A 64 -11.70 26.46 9.40
C GLY A 64 -13.20 26.14 9.53
N ASN A 65 -14.03 27.17 9.68
CA ASN A 65 -15.48 26.99 9.60
C ASN A 65 -15.88 26.39 8.25
N VAL A 66 -16.92 25.55 8.27
CA VAL A 66 -17.66 25.00 7.12
C VAL A 66 -17.66 25.98 5.94
N PRO A 67 -17.52 25.55 4.67
CA PRO A 67 -17.67 26.42 3.51
C PRO A 67 -18.91 27.33 3.67
N VAL A 68 -18.67 28.60 3.92
CA VAL A 68 -19.69 29.66 4.01
C VAL A 68 -19.96 30.09 2.57
N SER A 69 -21.24 30.29 2.24
CA SER A 69 -21.66 30.67 0.88
C SER A 69 -20.92 31.92 0.43
N ARG A 70 -19.98 31.81 -0.52
CA ARG A 70 -19.18 32.95 -1.01
C ARG A 70 -19.96 33.88 -1.96
N PHE A 71 -21.29 33.87 -1.90
CA PHE A 71 -22.13 34.75 -2.71
C PHE A 71 -22.35 36.10 -2.02
N HIS A 72 -21.85 37.16 -2.63
CA HIS A 72 -22.14 38.54 -2.23
C HIS A 72 -23.51 39.02 -2.74
N GLU A 73 -24.15 39.89 -1.95
CA GLU A 73 -25.42 40.53 -2.29
C GLU A 73 -25.20 41.57 -3.41
N ALA A 74 -25.90 41.43 -4.53
CA ALA A 74 -25.78 42.36 -5.65
C ALA A 74 -26.71 43.58 -5.43
N GLU A 75 -26.16 44.79 -5.42
CA GLU A 75 -26.95 46.03 -5.38
C GLU A 75 -27.83 46.16 -6.63
N ARG A 76 -29.16 46.01 -6.46
CA ARG A 76 -30.14 46.30 -7.52
C ARG A 76 -30.34 47.81 -7.66
N LYS A 77 -29.97 48.37 -8.81
CA LYS A 77 -30.42 49.71 -9.22
C LYS A 77 -31.94 49.71 -9.39
N GLN A 78 -32.66 50.40 -8.51
CA GLN A 78 -34.08 50.69 -8.68
C GLN A 78 -34.26 51.81 -9.71
N THR A 79 -34.82 51.48 -10.88
CA THR A 79 -35.39 52.48 -11.79
C THR A 79 -36.87 52.71 -11.45
N LYS A 80 -37.20 53.90 -10.96
CA LYS A 80 -38.58 54.38 -10.84
C LYS A 80 -39.19 54.53 -12.25
N LYS A 81 -40.17 53.70 -12.61
CA LYS A 81 -41.01 53.92 -13.79
C LYS A 81 -42.09 54.95 -13.44
N GLN A 82 -41.99 56.16 -13.99
CA GLN A 82 -43.15 57.04 -14.18
C GLN A 82 -44.01 56.44 -15.30
N GLY A 83 -45.34 56.48 -15.15
CA GLY A 83 -46.27 55.94 -16.16
C GLY A 83 -46.07 56.61 -17.53
N PRO A 84 -46.34 55.91 -18.64
CA PRO A 84 -46.05 56.42 -19.97
C PRO A 84 -46.99 57.58 -20.33
N THR A 85 -46.52 58.82 -20.20
CA THR A 85 -46.95 59.87 -21.13
C THR A 85 -46.34 59.52 -22.48
N GLY A 86 -47.18 59.22 -23.48
CA GLY A 86 -46.70 58.88 -24.82
C GLY A 86 -45.60 59.80 -25.32
N PRO A 87 -44.64 59.30 -26.13
CA PRO A 87 -43.49 60.09 -26.53
C PRO A 87 -43.95 61.40 -27.15
N SER A 88 -43.35 62.50 -26.73
CA SER A 88 -43.60 63.79 -27.38
C SER A 88 -43.14 63.63 -28.84
N LEU A 89 -44.08 63.52 -29.79
CA LEU A 89 -43.72 63.70 -31.19
C LEU A 89 -43.08 65.09 -31.28
N GLN A 90 -41.76 65.15 -31.44
CA GLN A 90 -41.04 66.41 -31.64
C GLN A 90 -41.40 66.91 -33.02
N ILE A 91 -42.51 67.62 -33.08
CA ILE A 91 -42.82 68.46 -34.22
C ILE A 91 -41.73 69.52 -34.25
N ASP A 92 -41.02 69.61 -35.37
CA ASP A 92 -40.01 70.63 -35.59
C ASP A 92 -40.55 72.01 -35.17
N MET A 93 -39.73 72.79 -34.47
CA MET A 93 -40.05 74.14 -34.04
C MET A 93 -40.46 75.01 -35.23
N SER A 94 -39.86 74.75 -36.41
CA SER A 94 -40.24 75.39 -37.68
C SER A 94 -41.69 75.05 -38.10
N THR A 95 -42.12 73.81 -37.90
CA THR A 95 -43.48 73.29 -38.16
C THR A 95 -44.48 73.80 -37.12
N ARG A 96 -44.08 73.91 -35.84
CA ARG A 96 -44.90 74.53 -34.79
C ARG A 96 -45.15 76.00 -35.07
N LEU A 97 -44.17 76.70 -35.66
CA LEU A 97 -44.27 78.12 -36.02
C LEU A 97 -44.81 78.39 -37.44
N GLY A 98 -45.00 77.36 -38.27
CA GLY A 98 -45.43 77.51 -39.67
C GLY A 98 -44.43 78.26 -40.57
N ARG A 99 -43.12 78.13 -40.28
CA ARG A 99 -42.01 78.82 -40.96
C ARG A 99 -40.95 77.81 -41.42
N GLU A 100 -41.14 77.23 -42.61
CA GLU A 100 -40.33 76.11 -43.12
C GLU A 100 -38.91 76.45 -43.64
N GLN A 101 -38.45 77.72 -43.62
CA GLN A 101 -37.29 78.16 -44.45
C GLN A 101 -36.04 78.70 -43.75
N THR A 102 -35.90 78.64 -42.43
CA THR A 102 -34.75 79.27 -41.74
C THR A 102 -33.53 78.33 -41.68
N ARG A 103 -32.44 78.63 -42.41
CA ARG A 103 -31.15 77.92 -42.31
C ARG A 103 -30.34 78.46 -41.12
N ALA A 104 -29.78 77.56 -40.30
CA ALA A 104 -28.97 77.91 -39.13
C ALA A 104 -27.72 78.70 -39.53
N ARG A 105 -27.65 79.98 -39.14
CA ARG A 105 -26.48 80.84 -39.30
C ARG A 105 -25.53 80.64 -38.10
N THR A 106 -24.23 80.86 -38.29
CA THR A 106 -23.23 80.65 -37.22
C THR A 106 -23.42 81.65 -36.07
N GLU A 107 -23.20 81.22 -34.82
CA GLU A 107 -23.43 82.04 -33.61
C GLU A 107 -22.68 83.39 -33.66
N ALA A 108 -21.46 83.41 -34.19
CA ALA A 108 -20.68 84.64 -34.30
C ALA A 108 -21.37 85.71 -35.17
N LEU A 109 -22.03 85.29 -36.26
CA LEU A 109 -22.79 86.20 -37.14
C LEU A 109 -24.04 86.70 -36.44
N LEU A 110 -24.78 85.81 -35.78
CA LEU A 110 -26.00 86.14 -35.06
C LEU A 110 -25.73 87.13 -33.92
N LYS A 111 -24.62 86.96 -33.19
CA LYS A 111 -24.24 87.85 -32.08
C LYS A 111 -23.97 89.26 -32.59
N ARG A 112 -23.32 89.39 -33.76
CA ARG A 112 -23.05 90.67 -34.39
C ARG A 112 -24.34 91.33 -34.89
N GLU A 113 -25.24 90.57 -35.49
CA GLU A 113 -26.54 91.09 -35.97
C GLU A 113 -27.40 91.57 -34.79
N ILE A 114 -27.46 90.83 -33.68
CA ILE A 114 -28.17 91.23 -32.46
C ILE A 114 -27.63 92.57 -31.92
N GLN A 115 -26.31 92.72 -31.78
CA GLN A 115 -25.70 93.97 -31.28
C GLN A 115 -25.97 95.20 -32.18
N ILE A 116 -26.14 94.98 -33.48
CA ILE A 116 -26.51 96.04 -34.43
C ILE A 116 -27.98 96.40 -34.25
N LEU A 117 -28.85 95.39 -34.22
CA LEU A 117 -30.29 95.57 -34.07
C LEU A 117 -30.65 96.22 -32.73
N GLU A 118 -29.99 95.85 -31.62
CA GLU A 118 -30.18 96.48 -30.31
C GLU A 118 -29.79 97.97 -30.32
N ARG A 119 -28.71 98.33 -31.01
CA ARG A 119 -28.32 99.74 -31.18
C ARG A 119 -29.35 100.51 -32.02
N LEU A 120 -29.87 99.90 -33.08
CA LEU A 120 -30.92 100.51 -33.91
C LEU A 120 -32.21 100.74 -33.12
N VAL A 121 -32.60 99.78 -32.27
CA VAL A 121 -33.75 99.95 -31.36
C VAL A 121 -33.50 101.04 -30.33
N LYS A 122 -32.32 101.07 -29.70
CA LYS A 122 -31.99 102.10 -28.68
C LYS A 122 -31.99 103.53 -29.23
N ASN A 123 -31.59 103.69 -30.50
CA ASN A 123 -31.44 105.00 -31.12
C ASN A 123 -32.65 105.44 -31.97
N SER A 124 -33.68 104.60 -32.12
CA SER A 124 -34.93 104.98 -32.78
C SER A 124 -35.95 105.51 -31.78
N ALA A 125 -36.72 106.53 -32.19
CA ALA A 125 -37.84 107.04 -31.42
C ALA A 125 -38.97 106.00 -31.34
N ASP A 126 -39.76 106.03 -30.27
CA ASP A 126 -40.81 105.04 -30.02
C ASP A 126 -41.91 105.03 -31.09
N ASP A 127 -42.10 106.13 -31.83
CA ASP A 127 -43.08 106.27 -32.90
C ASP A 127 -42.50 106.06 -34.32
N ASP A 128 -41.21 105.70 -34.48
CA ASP A 128 -40.63 105.42 -35.81
C ASP A 128 -41.42 104.27 -36.47
N PRO A 129 -42.05 104.48 -37.64
CA PRO A 129 -42.88 103.45 -38.30
C PRO A 129 -42.14 102.14 -38.61
N ARG A 130 -40.81 102.18 -38.68
CA ARG A 130 -39.96 101.02 -38.94
C ARG A 130 -39.57 100.29 -37.66
N ARG A 131 -39.67 100.94 -36.49
CA ARG A 131 -39.34 100.36 -35.18
C ARG A 131 -40.02 99.01 -34.93
N PRO A 132 -41.33 98.81 -35.17
CA PRO A 132 -41.95 97.50 -34.95
C PRO A 132 -41.37 96.40 -35.84
N ALA A 133 -40.99 96.72 -37.08
CA ALA A 133 -40.35 95.77 -37.98
C ALA A 133 -38.91 95.44 -37.53
N VAL A 134 -38.16 96.43 -37.03
CA VAL A 134 -36.81 96.22 -36.49
C VAL A 134 -36.87 95.42 -35.18
N LEU A 135 -37.82 95.70 -34.30
CA LEU A 135 -38.07 94.92 -33.07
C LEU A 135 -38.44 93.48 -33.41
N LEU A 136 -39.32 93.25 -34.38
CA LEU A 136 -39.63 91.91 -34.83
C LEU A 136 -38.37 91.21 -35.37
N ARG A 137 -37.57 91.88 -36.21
CA ARG A 137 -36.34 91.31 -36.75
C ARG A 137 -35.31 90.99 -35.65
N LEU A 138 -35.21 91.84 -34.63
CA LEU A 138 -34.37 91.61 -33.46
C LEU A 138 -34.84 90.35 -32.71
N ALA A 139 -36.13 90.26 -32.42
CA ALA A 139 -36.70 89.12 -31.73
C ALA A 139 -36.51 87.81 -32.52
N GLU A 140 -36.64 87.86 -33.84
CA GLU A 140 -36.38 86.73 -34.75
C GLU A 140 -34.89 86.33 -34.76
N THR A 141 -33.98 87.30 -34.79
CA THR A 141 -32.54 87.03 -34.78
C THR A 141 -32.08 86.47 -33.43
N GLN A 142 -32.64 86.98 -32.33
CA GLN A 142 -32.44 86.41 -30.99
C GLN A 142 -32.97 84.97 -30.92
N PHE A 143 -34.10 84.68 -31.57
CA PHE A 143 -34.62 83.32 -31.65
C PHE A 143 -33.72 82.39 -32.49
N GLU A 144 -33.18 82.85 -33.62
CA GLU A 144 -32.17 82.09 -34.39
C GLU A 144 -30.93 81.79 -33.54
N MET A 145 -30.50 82.73 -32.71
CA MET A 145 -29.40 82.52 -31.76
C MET A 145 -29.72 81.43 -30.74
N GLN A 146 -30.96 81.37 -30.24
CA GLN A 146 -31.36 80.31 -29.30
C GLN A 146 -31.24 78.93 -29.94
N ILE A 147 -31.61 78.78 -31.21
CA ILE A 147 -31.50 77.51 -31.94
C ILE A 147 -30.03 77.10 -32.02
N ALA A 148 -29.13 78.01 -32.40
CA ALA A 148 -27.70 77.73 -32.51
C ALA A 148 -27.09 77.35 -31.14
N GLN A 149 -27.38 78.11 -30.09
CA GLN A 149 -26.90 77.84 -28.73
C GLN A 149 -27.42 76.51 -28.15
N THR A 150 -28.64 76.10 -28.53
CA THR A 150 -29.19 74.79 -28.15
C THR A 150 -28.36 73.64 -28.73
N ALA A 151 -27.86 73.77 -29.96
CA ALA A 151 -26.96 72.78 -30.56
C ALA A 151 -25.63 72.71 -29.81
N THR A 152 -25.09 73.87 -29.41
CA THR A 152 -23.85 73.95 -28.61
C THR A 152 -24.00 73.25 -27.26
N VAL A 153 -25.10 73.46 -26.53
CA VAL A 153 -25.37 72.76 -25.25
C VAL A 153 -25.37 71.24 -25.43
N ARG A 154 -26.00 70.73 -26.50
CA ARG A 154 -26.09 69.28 -26.78
C ARG A 154 -24.77 68.66 -27.23
N SER A 155 -23.85 69.44 -27.79
CA SER A 155 -22.53 68.93 -28.20
C SER A 155 -21.68 68.38 -27.03
N PHE A 156 -22.05 68.72 -25.78
CA PHE A 156 -21.38 68.20 -24.58
C PHE A 156 -21.87 66.81 -24.15
N ASP A 157 -22.96 66.28 -24.72
CA ASP A 157 -23.55 65.01 -24.27
C ASP A 157 -22.59 63.82 -24.51
N ASP A 158 -21.97 63.74 -25.70
CA ASP A 158 -20.99 62.69 -26.02
C ASP A 158 -19.70 62.80 -25.18
N PRO A 159 -19.02 63.96 -25.08
CA PRO A 159 -17.87 64.12 -24.18
C PRO A 159 -18.16 63.73 -22.73
N ILE A 160 -19.34 64.08 -22.20
CA ILE A 160 -19.76 63.69 -20.86
C ILE A 160 -19.94 62.18 -20.78
N TYR A 161 -20.60 61.56 -21.76
CA TYR A 161 -20.80 60.11 -21.77
C TYR A 161 -19.45 59.36 -21.81
N GLU A 162 -18.56 59.77 -22.71
CA GLU A 162 -17.22 59.17 -22.85
C GLU A 162 -16.40 59.33 -21.57
N ALA A 163 -16.27 60.55 -21.05
CA ALA A 163 -15.44 60.80 -19.88
C ALA A 163 -16.01 60.19 -18.60
N CYS A 164 -17.31 60.37 -18.34
CA CYS A 164 -17.93 59.95 -17.09
C CYS A 164 -18.25 58.45 -17.06
N THR A 165 -18.58 57.85 -18.21
CA THR A 165 -19.19 56.52 -18.27
C THR A 165 -18.25 55.49 -18.90
N ARG A 166 -17.67 55.80 -20.08
CA ARG A 166 -16.76 54.88 -20.79
C ARG A 166 -15.38 54.84 -20.14
N ASP A 167 -14.73 55.99 -20.03
CA ASP A 167 -13.34 56.11 -19.59
C ASP A 167 -13.23 56.19 -18.05
N LYS A 168 -14.34 56.53 -17.36
CA LYS A 168 -14.44 56.71 -15.90
C LYS A 168 -13.42 57.72 -15.33
N ASP A 169 -12.99 58.67 -16.14
CA ASP A 169 -12.10 59.76 -15.73
C ASP A 169 -12.91 60.83 -14.99
N LYS A 170 -12.79 60.85 -13.66
CA LYS A 170 -13.52 61.79 -12.79
C LYS A 170 -13.18 63.25 -13.07
N ALA A 171 -11.94 63.56 -13.43
CA ALA A 171 -11.51 64.94 -13.66
C ALA A 171 -12.11 65.45 -14.97
N ARG A 172 -11.95 64.67 -16.06
CA ARG A 172 -12.46 65.03 -17.39
C ARG A 172 -13.99 65.07 -17.42
N CYS A 173 -14.63 64.18 -16.66
CA CYS A 173 -16.09 64.20 -16.45
C CYS A 173 -16.57 65.51 -15.80
N LYS A 174 -15.88 65.97 -14.75
CA LYS A 174 -16.26 67.20 -14.04
C LYS A 174 -16.13 68.42 -14.96
N GLU A 175 -15.04 68.51 -15.70
CA GLU A 175 -14.79 69.60 -16.65
C GLU A 175 -15.88 69.69 -17.73
N ALA A 176 -16.22 68.56 -18.37
CA ALA A 176 -17.25 68.53 -19.40
C ALA A 176 -18.64 68.98 -18.88
N ARG A 177 -19.00 68.58 -17.65
CA ARG A 177 -20.25 69.02 -17.00
C ARG A 177 -20.27 70.51 -16.67
N GLU A 178 -19.15 71.07 -16.24
CA GLU A 178 -19.03 72.51 -15.99
C GLU A 178 -19.15 73.32 -17.29
N GLY A 179 -18.59 72.82 -18.39
CA GLY A 179 -18.75 73.40 -19.73
C GLY A 179 -20.21 73.47 -20.17
N GLN A 180 -20.93 72.36 -20.07
CA GLN A 180 -22.36 72.30 -20.40
C GLN A 180 -23.18 73.32 -19.60
N LYS A 181 -22.94 73.42 -18.29
CA LYS A 181 -23.65 74.37 -17.41
C LYS A 181 -23.50 75.82 -17.85
N LYS A 182 -22.31 76.23 -18.31
CA LYS A 182 -22.06 77.60 -18.81
C LYS A 182 -22.82 77.87 -20.12
N ALA A 183 -22.84 76.90 -21.03
CA ALA A 183 -23.57 77.02 -22.29
C ALA A 183 -25.08 77.19 -22.06
N THR A 184 -25.66 76.43 -21.11
CA THR A 184 -27.08 76.55 -20.75
C THR A 184 -27.43 77.95 -20.24
N ALA A 185 -26.60 78.53 -19.36
CA ALA A 185 -26.85 79.88 -18.85
C ALA A 185 -26.87 80.96 -19.95
N ALA A 186 -26.04 80.81 -20.98
CA ALA A 186 -26.02 81.71 -22.13
C ALA A 186 -27.29 81.60 -22.97
N LEU A 187 -27.80 80.38 -23.19
CA LEU A 187 -29.06 80.13 -23.90
C LEU A 187 -30.25 80.80 -23.19
N ASP A 188 -30.32 80.67 -21.86
CA ASP A 188 -31.44 81.21 -21.08
C ASP A 188 -31.47 82.75 -21.09
N ALA A 189 -30.30 83.41 -21.12
CA ALA A 189 -30.22 84.85 -21.29
C ALA A 189 -30.82 85.30 -22.64
N THR A 190 -30.43 84.66 -23.74
CA THR A 190 -30.95 84.97 -25.09
C THR A 190 -32.46 84.74 -25.20
N ARG A 191 -33.00 83.73 -24.50
CA ARG A 191 -34.45 83.48 -24.42
C ARG A 191 -35.20 84.63 -23.77
N ASN A 192 -34.70 85.12 -22.64
CA ASN A 192 -35.31 86.25 -21.93
C ASN A 192 -35.32 87.53 -22.77
N ASP A 193 -34.23 87.78 -23.49
CA ASP A 193 -34.13 88.96 -24.35
C ASP A 193 -35.15 88.93 -25.50
N SER A 194 -35.34 87.77 -26.14
CA SER A 194 -36.35 87.61 -27.20
C SER A 194 -37.77 87.88 -26.71
N ILE A 195 -38.14 87.34 -25.55
CA ILE A 195 -39.47 87.56 -24.96
C ILE A 195 -39.68 89.03 -24.62
N ARG A 196 -38.67 89.70 -24.06
CA ARG A 196 -38.75 91.14 -23.76
C ARG A 196 -38.97 91.95 -25.03
N THR A 197 -38.28 91.61 -26.11
CA THR A 197 -38.44 92.26 -27.42
C THR A 197 -39.86 92.06 -27.98
N TYR A 198 -40.38 90.83 -27.98
CA TYR A 198 -41.75 90.55 -28.42
C TYR A 198 -42.81 91.23 -27.55
N ALA A 199 -42.64 91.23 -26.22
CA ALA A 199 -43.58 91.87 -25.31
C ALA A 199 -43.63 93.40 -25.52
N THR A 200 -42.48 94.02 -25.78
CA THR A 200 -42.37 95.44 -26.14
C THR A 200 -43.16 95.73 -27.43
N LEU A 201 -43.00 94.88 -28.44
CA LEU A 201 -43.74 95.00 -29.71
C LEU A 201 -45.27 94.91 -29.52
N VAL A 202 -45.74 94.00 -28.67
CA VAL A 202 -47.18 93.84 -28.38
C VAL A 202 -47.74 95.03 -27.61
N ARG A 203 -46.97 95.60 -26.68
CA ARG A 203 -47.40 96.72 -25.82
C ARG A 203 -47.41 98.04 -26.58
N ASP A 204 -46.32 98.35 -27.27
CA ASP A 204 -46.08 99.70 -27.82
C ASP A 204 -46.63 99.84 -29.25
N HIS A 205 -46.87 98.71 -29.94
CA HIS A 205 -47.34 98.70 -31.32
C HIS A 205 -48.54 97.75 -31.55
N PRO A 206 -49.66 97.91 -30.82
CA PRO A 206 -50.79 96.96 -30.82
C PRO A 206 -51.50 96.77 -32.17
N ASN A 207 -51.38 97.74 -33.09
CA ASN A 207 -52.03 97.70 -34.42
C ASN A 207 -51.11 97.20 -35.54
N PHE A 208 -49.96 96.59 -35.21
CA PHE A 208 -49.03 96.08 -36.21
C PHE A 208 -49.69 95.00 -37.09
N LYS A 209 -49.52 95.08 -38.42
CA LYS A 209 -50.26 94.23 -39.38
C LYS A 209 -50.05 92.71 -39.16
N ARG A 210 -48.88 92.31 -38.65
CA ARG A 210 -48.54 90.92 -38.35
C ARG A 210 -48.74 90.58 -36.88
N MET A 211 -49.69 91.23 -36.20
CA MET A 211 -49.90 91.06 -34.76
C MET A 211 -50.33 89.63 -34.40
N ASP A 212 -51.05 88.93 -35.26
CA ASP A 212 -51.39 87.52 -35.02
C ASP A 212 -50.13 86.64 -34.95
N GLU A 213 -49.16 86.87 -35.82
CA GLU A 213 -47.84 86.23 -35.80
C GLU A 213 -46.99 86.65 -34.61
N VAL A 214 -47.03 87.91 -34.20
CA VAL A 214 -46.33 88.42 -33.02
C VAL A 214 -46.92 87.82 -31.74
N LEU A 215 -48.25 87.80 -31.60
CA LEU A 215 -48.94 87.18 -30.47
C LEU A 215 -48.64 85.70 -30.40
N PHE A 216 -48.69 85.00 -31.54
CA PHE A 216 -48.34 83.60 -31.60
C PHE A 216 -46.87 83.37 -31.20
N SER A 217 -45.92 84.14 -31.74
CA SER A 217 -44.48 84.00 -31.44
C SER A 217 -44.16 84.36 -29.98
N LEU A 218 -44.82 85.38 -29.43
CA LEU A 218 -44.69 85.74 -28.02
C LEU A 218 -45.25 84.65 -27.11
N ALA A 219 -46.46 84.17 -27.40
CA ALA A 219 -47.08 83.08 -26.64
C ALA A 219 -46.21 81.83 -26.67
N PHE A 220 -45.64 81.53 -27.83
CA PHE A 220 -44.74 80.42 -28.02
C PHE A 220 -43.42 80.58 -27.24
N ALA A 221 -42.77 81.74 -27.34
CA ALA A 221 -41.53 82.01 -26.59
C ALA A 221 -41.75 81.95 -25.08
N LEU A 222 -42.88 82.48 -24.59
CA LEU A 222 -43.30 82.35 -23.19
C LEU A 222 -43.52 80.88 -22.79
N GLN A 223 -44.14 80.09 -23.67
CA GLN A 223 -44.36 78.66 -23.44
C GLN A 223 -43.03 77.89 -23.35
N GLU A 224 -42.04 78.21 -24.19
CA GLU A 224 -40.70 77.60 -24.18
C GLU A 224 -39.86 78.01 -22.95
N GLN A 225 -40.28 79.02 -22.20
CA GLN A 225 -39.73 79.40 -20.91
C GLN A 225 -40.58 78.93 -19.73
N ASP A 226 -41.48 77.97 -19.95
CA ASP A 226 -42.39 77.44 -18.94
C ASP A 226 -43.32 78.51 -18.31
N GLN A 227 -43.47 79.67 -18.97
CA GLN A 227 -44.41 80.73 -18.55
C GLN A 227 -45.81 80.48 -19.13
N PHE A 228 -46.37 79.30 -18.85
CA PHE A 228 -47.60 78.79 -19.45
C PHE A 228 -48.83 79.68 -19.22
N ASP A 229 -48.96 80.33 -18.06
CA ASP A 229 -50.09 81.23 -17.78
C ASP A 229 -50.10 82.44 -18.72
N LYS A 230 -48.93 83.06 -18.89
CA LYS A 230 -48.77 84.21 -19.78
C LYS A 230 -48.94 83.78 -21.24
N ALA A 231 -48.34 82.65 -21.64
CA ALA A 231 -48.51 82.08 -22.97
C ALA A 231 -49.99 81.87 -23.32
N ARG A 232 -50.76 81.26 -22.42
CA ARG A 232 -52.20 80.98 -22.61
C ARG A 232 -53.05 82.23 -22.69
N ALA A 233 -52.74 83.27 -21.92
CA ALA A 233 -53.43 84.55 -22.04
C ALA A 233 -53.25 85.15 -23.46
N VAL A 234 -52.02 85.07 -23.99
CA VAL A 234 -51.69 85.54 -25.34
C VAL A 234 -52.32 84.65 -26.42
N TYR A 235 -52.29 83.31 -26.29
CA TYR A 235 -52.98 82.40 -27.21
C TYR A 235 -54.50 82.58 -27.19
N ARG A 236 -55.12 82.82 -26.04
CA ARG A 236 -56.57 83.11 -25.95
C ARG A 236 -56.92 84.37 -26.72
N ARG A 237 -56.08 85.41 -26.61
CA ARG A 237 -56.23 86.65 -27.39
C ARG A 237 -56.12 86.38 -28.89
N LEU A 238 -55.15 85.57 -29.32
CA LEU A 238 -55.03 85.14 -30.71
C LEU A 238 -56.29 84.42 -31.23
N ILE A 239 -56.83 83.46 -30.47
CA ILE A 239 -58.05 82.72 -30.84
C ILE A 239 -59.26 83.65 -30.92
N LYS A 240 -59.41 84.58 -29.99
CA LYS A 240 -60.56 85.50 -29.91
C LYS A 240 -60.52 86.59 -30.99
N ASP A 241 -59.38 87.27 -31.11
CA ASP A 241 -59.25 88.48 -31.93
C ASP A 241 -58.96 88.11 -33.40
N TYR A 242 -58.34 86.94 -33.64
CA TYR A 242 -57.98 86.45 -34.97
C TYR A 242 -58.43 84.98 -35.22
N PRO A 243 -59.74 84.66 -35.12
CA PRO A 243 -60.24 83.28 -35.15
C PRO A 243 -60.06 82.54 -36.48
N LYS A 244 -59.77 83.27 -37.56
CA LYS A 244 -59.45 82.70 -38.89
C LYS A 244 -57.95 82.60 -39.15
N SER A 245 -57.11 82.99 -38.20
CA SER A 245 -55.67 82.91 -38.37
C SER A 245 -55.23 81.45 -38.53
N ARG A 246 -54.23 81.22 -39.38
CA ARG A 246 -53.62 79.90 -39.58
C ARG A 246 -53.01 79.33 -38.29
N PHE A 247 -52.75 80.18 -37.31
CA PHE A 247 -52.17 79.81 -36.02
C PHE A 247 -53.21 79.35 -34.97
N VAL A 248 -54.51 79.42 -35.27
CA VAL A 248 -55.58 79.02 -34.32
C VAL A 248 -55.55 77.52 -33.98
N PRO A 249 -55.37 76.58 -34.92
CA PRO A 249 -55.16 75.17 -34.58
C PRO A 249 -53.97 74.96 -33.64
N ASN A 250 -52.87 75.70 -33.84
CA ASN A 250 -51.68 75.65 -32.98
C ASN A 250 -51.97 76.23 -31.57
N ALA A 251 -52.82 77.25 -31.48
CA ALA A 251 -53.26 77.80 -30.21
C ALA A 251 -54.16 76.80 -29.44
N TYR A 252 -55.14 76.16 -30.09
CA TYR A 252 -55.92 75.08 -29.48
C TYR A 252 -55.06 73.88 -29.09
N LEU A 253 -54.06 73.55 -29.92
CA LEU A 253 -53.09 72.53 -29.60
C LEU A 253 -52.31 72.88 -28.32
N SER A 254 -51.88 74.14 -28.16
CA SER A 254 -51.21 74.57 -26.92
C SER A 254 -52.09 74.36 -25.68
N PHE A 255 -53.39 74.68 -25.76
CA PHE A 255 -54.32 74.36 -24.67
C PHE A 255 -54.45 72.85 -24.45
N ALA A 256 -54.54 72.06 -25.52
CA ALA A 256 -54.63 70.61 -25.44
C ALA A 256 -53.38 69.98 -24.81
N GLU A 257 -52.18 70.42 -25.21
CA GLU A 257 -50.90 69.99 -24.64
C GLU A 257 -50.77 70.40 -23.18
N TYR A 258 -51.24 71.60 -22.81
CA TYR A 258 -51.28 72.02 -21.41
C TYR A 258 -52.09 71.02 -20.57
N TYR A 259 -53.35 70.76 -20.94
CA TYR A 259 -54.21 69.85 -20.16
C TYR A 259 -53.72 68.41 -20.22
N PHE A 260 -53.10 68.00 -21.33
CA PHE A 260 -52.48 66.69 -21.45
C PHE A 260 -51.31 66.53 -20.49
N ASN A 261 -50.47 67.57 -20.35
CA ASN A 261 -49.35 67.58 -19.41
C ASN A 261 -49.82 67.72 -17.95
N ASP A 262 -50.91 68.45 -17.70
CA ASP A 262 -51.58 68.58 -16.40
C ASP A 262 -52.38 67.31 -16.01
N SER A 263 -52.31 66.26 -16.84
CA SER A 263 -53.01 64.99 -16.68
C SER A 263 -54.55 65.07 -16.71
N ASP A 264 -55.14 66.22 -17.01
CA ASP A 264 -56.57 66.35 -17.31
C ASP A 264 -56.86 65.86 -18.73
N MET A 265 -56.89 64.54 -18.86
CA MET A 265 -57.14 63.86 -20.13
C MET A 265 -58.51 64.19 -20.72
N GLU A 266 -59.49 64.58 -19.89
CA GLU A 266 -60.81 64.95 -20.40
C GLU A 266 -60.79 66.31 -21.11
N ALA A 267 -60.22 67.32 -20.46
CA ALA A 267 -60.05 68.64 -21.06
C ALA A 267 -59.10 68.56 -22.27
N ALA A 268 -57.98 67.84 -22.13
CA ALA A 268 -57.04 67.61 -23.23
C ALA A 268 -57.74 67.03 -24.46
N GLY A 269 -58.53 65.97 -24.27
CA GLY A 269 -59.31 65.35 -25.35
C GLY A 269 -60.31 66.30 -26.01
N LYS A 270 -60.96 67.18 -25.23
CA LYS A 270 -61.87 68.21 -25.77
C LYS A 270 -61.11 69.20 -26.67
N PHE A 271 -59.94 69.69 -26.24
CA PHE A 271 -59.15 70.65 -27.01
C PHE A 271 -58.44 70.02 -28.22
N TYR A 272 -57.92 68.79 -28.14
CA TYR A 272 -57.42 68.09 -29.35
C TYR A 272 -58.54 67.85 -30.37
N ARG A 273 -59.77 67.55 -29.91
CA ARG A 273 -60.92 67.45 -30.81
C ARG A 273 -61.22 68.78 -31.51
N LYS A 274 -61.04 69.92 -30.84
CA LYS A 274 -61.11 71.24 -31.47
C LYS A 274 -60.06 71.45 -32.55
N VAL A 275 -58.86 70.87 -32.41
CA VAL A 275 -57.85 70.94 -33.47
C VAL A 275 -58.30 70.21 -34.74
N ILE A 276 -58.91 69.01 -34.61
CA ILE A 276 -59.36 68.23 -35.77
C ILE A 276 -60.72 68.67 -36.36
N GLU A 277 -61.40 69.65 -35.76
CA GLU A 277 -62.52 70.34 -36.42
C GLU A 277 -62.03 71.14 -37.64
N PHE A 278 -60.75 71.52 -37.69
CA PHE A 278 -60.13 72.20 -38.83
C PHE A 278 -59.56 71.18 -39.84
N PRO A 279 -59.96 71.22 -41.14
CA PRO A 279 -59.53 70.23 -42.12
C PRO A 279 -58.00 70.14 -42.31
N PRO A 280 -57.47 68.94 -42.63
CA PRO A 280 -56.03 68.70 -42.71
C PRO A 280 -55.29 69.54 -43.77
N LYS A 281 -55.99 70.06 -44.79
CA LYS A 281 -55.40 70.85 -45.90
C LYS A 281 -54.69 72.13 -45.41
N ASN A 282 -55.18 72.76 -44.35
CA ASN A 282 -54.63 74.01 -43.78
C ASN A 282 -54.31 73.86 -42.28
N ASN A 283 -54.17 72.62 -41.80
CA ASN A 283 -53.97 72.30 -40.40
C ASN A 283 -52.77 71.35 -40.28
N SER A 284 -51.59 71.94 -40.13
CA SER A 284 -50.33 71.20 -40.02
C SER A 284 -50.29 70.28 -38.79
N VAL A 285 -51.16 70.48 -37.81
CA VAL A 285 -51.19 69.74 -36.54
C VAL A 285 -52.36 68.74 -36.45
N TYR A 286 -53.14 68.54 -37.52
CA TYR A 286 -54.29 67.62 -37.55
C TYR A 286 -53.92 66.19 -37.18
N GLY A 287 -52.93 65.62 -37.87
CA GLY A 287 -52.50 64.24 -37.64
C GLY A 287 -51.90 64.04 -36.25
N TYR A 288 -51.24 65.07 -35.71
CA TYR A 288 -50.74 65.08 -34.35
C TYR A 288 -51.86 65.11 -33.30
N ALA A 289 -52.92 65.89 -33.54
CA ALA A 289 -54.08 65.89 -32.66
C ALA A 289 -54.81 64.54 -32.66
N LEU A 290 -54.96 63.88 -33.81
CA LEU A 290 -55.48 62.49 -33.85
C LEU A 290 -54.61 61.54 -33.00
N TYR A 291 -53.30 61.66 -33.14
CA TYR A 291 -52.34 60.90 -32.34
C TYR A 291 -52.49 61.15 -30.85
N LYS A 292 -52.60 62.41 -30.43
CA LYS A 292 -52.80 62.76 -29.03
C LYS A 292 -54.17 62.35 -28.50
N ILE A 293 -55.21 62.30 -29.32
CA ILE A 293 -56.51 61.74 -28.92
C ILE A 293 -56.36 60.25 -28.61
N ALA A 294 -55.66 59.47 -29.44
CA ALA A 294 -55.41 58.05 -29.16
C ALA A 294 -54.68 57.85 -27.81
N TRP A 295 -53.76 58.76 -27.47
CA TRP A 295 -53.08 58.80 -26.17
C TRP A 295 -53.97 59.27 -25.01
N VAL A 296 -54.83 60.25 -25.24
CA VAL A 296 -55.83 60.67 -24.25
C VAL A 296 -56.72 59.48 -23.90
N GLU A 297 -57.16 58.72 -24.89
CA GLU A 297 -57.98 57.52 -24.64
C GLU A 297 -57.16 56.42 -23.95
N TYR A 298 -55.86 56.28 -24.25
CA TYR A 298 -54.97 55.36 -23.54
C TYR A 298 -54.84 55.72 -22.06
N ASN A 299 -54.54 56.99 -21.77
CA ASN A 299 -54.36 57.50 -20.40
C ASN A 299 -55.65 57.52 -19.58
N ARG A 300 -56.81 57.46 -20.25
CA ARG A 300 -58.11 57.26 -19.60
C ARG A 300 -58.46 55.78 -19.42
N GLU A 301 -57.51 54.88 -19.67
CA GLU A 301 -57.65 53.43 -19.62
C GLU A 301 -58.72 52.89 -20.59
N ARG A 302 -59.12 53.71 -21.58
CA ARG A 302 -60.05 53.34 -22.63
C ARG A 302 -59.27 52.71 -23.78
N TYR A 303 -58.63 51.59 -23.46
CA TYR A 303 -57.67 50.92 -24.35
C TYR A 303 -58.30 50.47 -25.68
N ARG A 304 -59.58 50.10 -25.70
CA ARG A 304 -60.28 49.78 -26.95
C ARG A 304 -60.38 51.00 -27.88
N GLN A 305 -60.73 52.16 -27.32
CA GLN A 305 -60.85 53.43 -28.04
C GLN A 305 -59.48 53.94 -28.47
N SER A 306 -58.46 53.77 -27.63
CA SER A 306 -57.07 54.07 -27.96
C SER A 306 -56.56 53.20 -29.11
N LEU A 307 -56.79 51.88 -29.05
CA LEU A 307 -56.43 50.94 -30.12
C LEU A 307 -57.09 51.33 -31.44
N GLN A 308 -58.39 51.64 -31.40
CA GLN A 308 -59.10 52.14 -32.58
C GLN A 308 -58.51 53.47 -33.06
N GLY A 309 -58.21 54.41 -32.16
CA GLY A 309 -57.60 55.69 -32.51
C GLY A 309 -56.25 55.54 -33.21
N PHE A 310 -55.39 54.61 -32.79
CA PHE A 310 -54.16 54.34 -33.51
C PHE A 310 -54.38 53.68 -34.88
N VAL A 311 -55.37 52.78 -34.99
CA VAL A 311 -55.81 52.24 -36.29
C VAL A 311 -56.30 53.36 -37.20
N ASP A 312 -57.07 54.31 -36.68
CA ASP A 312 -57.60 55.46 -37.43
C ASP A 312 -56.47 56.36 -37.94
N ILE A 313 -55.37 56.53 -37.19
CA ILE A 313 -54.17 57.26 -37.66
C ILE A 313 -53.52 56.53 -38.83
N LEU A 314 -53.44 55.20 -38.79
CA LEU A 314 -52.90 54.41 -39.91
C LEU A 314 -53.77 54.54 -41.15
N GLU A 315 -55.09 54.54 -40.98
CA GLU A 315 -56.02 54.82 -42.07
C GLU A 315 -55.89 56.25 -42.60
N PHE A 316 -55.80 57.24 -41.70
CA PHE A 316 -55.62 58.65 -42.04
C PHE A 316 -54.36 58.86 -42.86
N ALA A 317 -53.23 58.30 -42.42
CA ALA A 317 -51.95 58.43 -43.11
C ALA A 317 -51.94 57.69 -44.46
N ARG A 318 -52.69 56.58 -44.58
CA ARG A 318 -52.89 55.89 -45.86
C ARG A 318 -53.75 56.72 -46.84
N LYS A 319 -54.80 57.37 -46.35
CA LYS A 319 -55.73 58.22 -47.13
C LYS A 319 -55.12 59.59 -47.49
N ASN A 320 -54.28 60.16 -46.63
CA ASN A 320 -53.71 61.51 -46.76
C ASN A 320 -52.18 61.49 -46.82
N LYS A 321 -51.62 60.87 -47.87
CA LYS A 321 -50.17 60.61 -48.01
C LYS A 321 -49.26 61.86 -47.96
N TYR A 322 -49.81 63.02 -48.32
CA TYR A 322 -49.09 64.30 -48.34
C TYR A 322 -49.39 65.20 -47.12
N ALA A 323 -50.18 64.72 -46.16
CA ALA A 323 -50.38 65.47 -44.93
C ALA A 323 -49.07 65.52 -44.12
N ASN A 324 -48.87 66.63 -43.41
CA ASN A 324 -47.68 66.85 -42.60
C ASN A 324 -47.48 65.68 -41.62
N ASP A 325 -46.26 65.19 -41.56
CA ASP A 325 -45.85 64.05 -40.74
C ASP A 325 -46.62 62.74 -40.95
N ALA A 326 -47.46 62.57 -42.00
CA ALA A 326 -48.27 61.37 -42.19
C ALA A 326 -47.47 60.06 -42.17
N LYS A 327 -46.27 60.05 -42.78
CA LYS A 327 -45.37 58.87 -42.74
C LYS A 327 -44.83 58.61 -41.32
N ASN A 328 -44.47 59.66 -40.61
CA ASN A 328 -43.97 59.58 -39.23
C ASN A 328 -45.08 59.13 -38.28
N LEU A 329 -46.28 59.69 -38.40
CA LEU A 329 -47.47 59.30 -37.67
C LEU A 329 -47.88 57.86 -37.96
N ALA A 330 -47.84 57.41 -39.22
CA ALA A 330 -48.11 56.00 -39.53
C ALA A 330 -47.07 55.06 -38.93
N ARG A 331 -45.80 55.47 -38.92
CA ARG A 331 -44.73 54.71 -38.29
C ARG A 331 -44.93 54.64 -36.78
N GLN A 332 -45.22 55.76 -36.13
CA GLN A 332 -45.44 55.80 -34.68
C GLN A 332 -46.73 55.09 -34.27
N ALA A 333 -47.83 55.26 -34.99
CA ALA A 333 -49.06 54.56 -34.71
C ALA A 333 -48.87 53.03 -34.83
N ARG A 334 -48.10 52.51 -35.81
CA ARG A 334 -47.77 51.07 -35.88
C ARG A 334 -47.05 50.59 -34.63
N LYS A 335 -46.08 51.35 -34.13
CA LYS A 335 -45.35 51.01 -32.91
C LYS A 335 -46.25 51.09 -31.68
N GLU A 336 -47.09 52.11 -31.59
CA GLU A 336 -47.82 52.43 -30.38
C GLU A 336 -49.18 51.77 -30.27
N LEU A 337 -49.79 51.32 -31.37
CA LEU A 337 -51.01 50.51 -31.31
C LEU A 337 -50.77 49.19 -30.56
N VAL A 338 -49.51 48.76 -30.43
CA VAL A 338 -49.09 47.63 -29.60
C VAL A 338 -49.43 47.87 -28.12
N LEU A 339 -49.31 49.11 -27.62
CA LEU A 339 -49.58 49.46 -26.22
C LEU A 339 -51.03 49.21 -25.81
N PRO A 340 -52.06 49.83 -26.43
CA PRO A 340 -53.45 49.50 -26.09
C PRO A 340 -53.82 48.08 -26.50
N TYR A 341 -53.16 47.50 -27.51
CA TYR A 341 -53.34 46.07 -27.81
C TYR A 341 -52.89 45.20 -26.64
N SER A 342 -51.85 45.57 -25.90
CA SER A 342 -51.41 44.80 -24.72
C SER A 342 -52.43 44.77 -23.59
N HIS A 343 -53.29 45.79 -23.47
CA HIS A 343 -54.31 45.85 -22.42
C HIS A 343 -55.66 45.26 -22.86
N TYR A 344 -55.98 45.34 -24.15
CA TYR A 344 -57.31 44.96 -24.66
C TYR A 344 -57.30 43.76 -25.61
N GLY A 345 -56.20 43.56 -26.34
CA GLY A 345 -56.05 42.53 -27.35
C GLY A 345 -55.78 41.14 -26.76
N SER A 346 -55.97 40.10 -27.59
CA SER A 346 -55.66 38.72 -27.20
C SER A 346 -54.26 38.35 -27.71
N PRO A 347 -53.33 37.91 -26.85
CA PRO A 347 -51.97 37.52 -27.25
C PRO A 347 -51.91 36.56 -28.44
N GLY A 348 -52.78 35.54 -28.45
CA GLY A 348 -52.81 34.53 -29.53
C GLY A 348 -53.31 35.07 -30.87
N LYS A 349 -54.06 36.19 -30.88
CA LYS A 349 -54.59 36.84 -32.09
C LYS A 349 -53.75 38.05 -32.53
N ALA A 350 -52.65 38.34 -31.84
CA ALA A 350 -51.84 39.53 -32.05
C ALA A 350 -51.19 39.55 -33.43
N LEU A 351 -50.62 38.43 -33.89
CA LEU A 351 -49.96 38.37 -35.20
C LEU A 351 -50.94 38.67 -36.34
N ASP A 352 -52.11 38.02 -36.32
CA ASP A 352 -53.15 38.21 -37.35
C ASP A 352 -53.73 39.63 -37.33
N PHE A 353 -53.72 40.27 -36.16
CA PHE A 353 -54.05 41.68 -36.03
C PHE A 353 -52.95 42.58 -36.60
N PHE A 354 -51.68 42.38 -36.22
CA PHE A 354 -50.57 43.21 -36.68
C PHE A 354 -50.30 43.07 -38.18
N ARG A 355 -50.45 41.87 -38.77
CA ARG A 355 -50.37 41.65 -40.23
C ARG A 355 -51.32 42.53 -41.04
N ARG A 356 -52.48 42.92 -40.48
CA ARG A 356 -53.44 43.80 -41.17
C ARG A 356 -52.96 45.26 -41.26
N TYR A 357 -52.07 45.68 -40.37
CA TYR A 357 -51.68 47.08 -40.20
C TYR A 357 -50.18 47.33 -40.44
N ALA A 358 -49.37 46.27 -40.40
CA ALA A 358 -47.99 46.25 -40.84
C ALA A 358 -47.87 46.35 -42.37
N LYS A 359 -46.71 46.79 -42.86
CA LYS A 359 -46.35 46.86 -44.28
C LYS A 359 -45.77 45.56 -44.80
N SER A 360 -45.23 44.74 -43.92
CA SER A 360 -44.60 43.47 -44.23
C SER A 360 -44.75 42.50 -43.07
N ASP A 361 -44.51 41.23 -43.34
CA ASP A 361 -44.50 40.21 -42.29
C ASP A 361 -43.42 40.51 -41.24
N ALA A 362 -42.26 41.01 -41.68
CA ALA A 362 -41.19 41.45 -40.78
C ALA A 362 -41.62 42.61 -39.85
N GLU A 363 -42.37 43.61 -40.33
CA GLU A 363 -42.90 44.68 -39.47
C GLU A 363 -44.02 44.14 -38.55
N ALA A 364 -44.77 43.12 -38.98
CA ALA A 364 -45.74 42.43 -38.12
C ALA A 364 -45.04 41.62 -37.01
N HIS A 365 -43.91 40.97 -37.31
CA HIS A 365 -43.05 40.33 -36.31
C HIS A 365 -42.43 41.35 -35.37
N GLU A 366 -41.94 42.50 -35.85
CA GLU A 366 -41.42 43.59 -34.99
C GLU A 366 -42.51 44.10 -34.03
N MET A 367 -43.73 44.32 -34.53
CA MET A 367 -44.87 44.74 -33.69
C MET A 367 -45.26 43.67 -32.67
N LEU A 368 -45.20 42.40 -33.08
CA LEU A 368 -45.46 41.25 -32.21
C LEU A 368 -44.34 41.08 -31.16
N GLU A 369 -43.10 41.33 -31.53
CA GLU A 369 -41.94 41.33 -30.64
C GLU A 369 -42.03 42.47 -29.63
N ASN A 370 -42.36 43.69 -30.05
CA ASN A 370 -42.65 44.80 -29.16
C ASN A 370 -43.79 44.47 -28.18
N LEU A 371 -44.81 43.72 -28.62
CA LEU A 371 -45.89 43.26 -27.75
C LEU A 371 -45.37 42.24 -26.74
N ALA A 372 -44.55 41.30 -27.20
CA ALA A 372 -43.93 40.29 -26.35
C ALA A 372 -43.00 40.93 -25.30
N GLU A 373 -42.21 41.93 -25.71
CA GLU A 373 -41.34 42.72 -24.85
C GLU A 373 -42.15 43.54 -23.84
N LEU A 374 -43.24 44.16 -24.26
CA LEU A 374 -44.12 44.90 -23.36
C LEU A 374 -44.75 43.97 -22.32
N TYR A 375 -45.23 42.80 -22.74
CA TYR A 375 -45.70 41.78 -21.80
C TYR A 375 -44.59 41.30 -20.87
N PHE A 376 -43.38 41.12 -21.39
CA PHE A 376 -42.21 40.70 -20.61
C PHE A 376 -41.83 41.77 -19.56
N ASP A 377 -41.74 43.03 -19.96
CA ASP A 377 -41.35 44.17 -19.11
C ASP A 377 -42.41 44.57 -18.07
N THR A 378 -43.67 44.15 -18.29
CA THR A 378 -44.78 44.35 -17.36
C THR A 378 -45.07 43.11 -16.51
N GLY A 379 -44.27 42.04 -16.65
CA GLY A 379 -44.43 40.80 -15.88
C GLY A 379 -45.64 39.95 -16.29
N GLN A 380 -46.24 40.22 -17.44
CA GLN A 380 -47.33 39.44 -18.03
C GLN A 380 -46.77 38.20 -18.73
N TRP A 381 -46.17 37.30 -17.94
CA TRP A 381 -45.41 36.16 -18.43
C TRP A 381 -46.20 35.20 -19.33
N PRO A 382 -47.45 34.80 -19.01
CA PRO A 382 -48.22 33.93 -19.90
C PRO A 382 -48.45 34.54 -21.28
N GLN A 383 -48.72 35.85 -21.34
CA GLN A 383 -48.92 36.60 -22.57
C GLN A 383 -47.61 36.73 -23.35
N ALA A 384 -46.50 37.08 -22.69
CA ALA A 384 -45.17 37.15 -23.31
C ALA A 384 -44.77 35.81 -23.93
N ILE A 385 -44.91 34.71 -23.16
CA ILE A 385 -44.62 33.35 -23.63
C ILE A 385 -45.48 32.99 -24.84
N THR A 386 -46.79 33.29 -24.79
CA THR A 386 -47.71 33.02 -25.91
C THR A 386 -47.27 33.74 -27.18
N VAL A 387 -46.87 35.01 -27.04
CA VAL A 387 -46.47 35.84 -28.18
C VAL A 387 -45.11 35.44 -28.73
N TYR A 388 -44.11 35.20 -27.88
CA TYR A 388 -42.80 34.72 -28.32
C TYR A 388 -42.88 33.31 -28.94
N HIS A 389 -43.69 32.39 -28.40
CA HIS A 389 -43.93 31.10 -29.07
C HIS A 389 -44.57 31.29 -30.44
N LYS A 390 -45.49 32.25 -30.59
CA LYS A 390 -46.08 32.58 -31.89
C LYS A 390 -45.03 33.12 -32.86
N LEU A 391 -44.11 33.99 -32.40
CA LEU A 391 -42.97 34.47 -33.18
C LEU A 391 -42.05 33.33 -33.61
N MET A 392 -41.69 32.43 -32.69
CA MET A 392 -40.81 31.29 -32.99
C MET A 392 -41.45 30.29 -33.94
N ALA A 393 -42.76 30.04 -33.81
CA ALA A 393 -43.51 29.15 -34.68
C ALA A 393 -43.65 29.70 -36.10
N ASP A 394 -43.84 31.02 -36.23
CA ASP A 394 -44.06 31.69 -37.52
C ASP A 394 -42.75 32.07 -38.22
N ALA A 395 -41.67 32.32 -37.46
CA ALA A 395 -40.34 32.66 -37.96
C ALA A 395 -39.21 31.80 -37.32
N PRO A 396 -39.22 30.46 -37.49
CA PRO A 396 -38.21 29.56 -36.90
C PRO A 396 -36.80 29.79 -37.45
N ARG A 397 -36.68 30.47 -38.60
CA ARG A 397 -35.39 30.84 -39.21
C ARG A 397 -34.99 32.29 -38.89
N SER A 398 -35.63 32.98 -37.95
CA SER A 398 -35.20 34.31 -37.52
C SER A 398 -33.81 34.29 -36.89
N ASN A 399 -33.04 35.35 -37.08
CA ASN A 399 -31.79 35.58 -36.34
C ASN A 399 -32.05 35.97 -34.87
N SER A 400 -33.28 36.35 -34.54
CA SER A 400 -33.75 36.64 -33.17
C SER A 400 -34.32 35.41 -32.47
N LEU A 401 -34.31 34.22 -33.09
CA LEU A 401 -34.91 33.01 -32.50
C LEU A 401 -34.29 32.69 -31.13
N CYS A 402 -32.97 32.83 -30.99
CA CYS A 402 -32.30 32.63 -29.70
C CYS A 402 -32.66 33.72 -28.68
N ASP A 403 -32.77 34.97 -29.11
CA ASP A 403 -33.19 36.11 -28.28
C ASP A 403 -34.64 35.90 -27.76
N TRP A 404 -35.56 35.46 -28.63
CA TRP A 404 -36.95 35.13 -28.27
C TRP A 404 -37.04 33.95 -27.31
N GLN A 405 -36.28 32.89 -27.59
CA GLN A 405 -36.21 31.73 -26.70
C GLN A 405 -35.65 32.13 -25.33
N THR A 406 -34.64 33.00 -25.29
CA THR A 406 -34.08 33.54 -24.05
C THR A 406 -35.13 34.33 -23.27
N LYS A 407 -35.96 35.14 -23.94
CA LYS A 407 -37.08 35.85 -23.32
C LYS A 407 -38.16 34.89 -22.81
N VAL A 408 -38.51 33.84 -23.55
CA VAL A 408 -39.43 32.80 -23.05
C VAL A 408 -38.84 32.11 -21.84
N THR A 409 -37.57 31.73 -21.89
CA THR A 409 -36.87 31.08 -20.79
C THR A 409 -36.87 31.97 -19.56
N ASN A 410 -36.56 33.26 -19.69
CA ASN A 410 -36.61 34.21 -18.58
C ASN A 410 -38.04 34.43 -18.05
N ALA A 411 -39.04 34.44 -18.92
CA ALA A 411 -40.44 34.53 -18.52
C ALA A 411 -40.91 33.28 -17.76
N VAL A 412 -40.50 32.09 -18.22
CA VAL A 412 -40.76 30.82 -17.54
C VAL A 412 -40.03 30.78 -16.20
N ILE A 413 -38.76 31.19 -16.14
CA ILE A 413 -37.99 31.34 -14.90
C ILE A 413 -38.72 32.23 -13.90
N SER A 414 -39.33 33.31 -14.38
CA SER A 414 -40.00 34.30 -13.53
C SER A 414 -41.43 33.93 -13.13
N SER A 415 -42.03 32.87 -13.72
CA SER A 415 -43.48 32.60 -13.58
C SER A 415 -43.90 31.16 -13.39
N ARG A 416 -43.02 30.19 -13.66
CA ARG A 416 -43.33 28.77 -13.64
C ARG A 416 -42.53 28.03 -12.57
N PRO A 417 -43.01 26.87 -12.08
CA PRO A 417 -42.27 26.05 -11.14
C PRO A 417 -40.94 25.53 -11.73
N ASN A 418 -39.96 25.23 -10.87
CA ASN A 418 -38.59 24.86 -11.27
C ASN A 418 -38.50 23.76 -12.34
N GLN A 419 -39.43 22.79 -12.37
CA GLN A 419 -39.42 21.73 -13.40
C GLN A 419 -39.66 22.27 -14.81
N GLU A 420 -40.60 23.21 -14.97
CA GLU A 420 -40.86 23.86 -16.25
C GLU A 420 -39.70 24.77 -16.65
N GLN A 421 -39.03 25.42 -15.68
CA GLN A 421 -37.83 26.23 -15.93
C GLN A 421 -36.69 25.39 -16.54
N ILE A 422 -36.46 24.17 -16.04
CA ILE A 422 -35.44 23.26 -16.61
C ILE A 422 -35.81 22.82 -18.03
N ILE A 423 -37.08 22.53 -18.29
CA ILE A 423 -37.55 22.15 -19.63
C ILE A 423 -37.26 23.28 -20.61
N GLU A 424 -37.55 24.52 -20.20
CA GLU A 424 -37.36 25.68 -21.07
C GLU A 424 -35.87 26.04 -21.25
N LEU A 425 -35.05 25.86 -20.22
CA LEU A 425 -33.60 25.98 -20.35
C LEU A 425 -33.00 24.93 -21.29
N LYS A 426 -33.49 23.70 -21.26
CA LYS A 426 -33.06 22.67 -22.21
C LYS A 426 -33.40 23.07 -23.64
N ARG A 427 -34.60 23.62 -23.87
CA ARG A 427 -34.98 24.17 -25.18
C ARG A 427 -34.08 25.31 -25.62
N LEU A 428 -33.66 26.18 -24.69
CA LEU A 428 -32.70 27.24 -25.00
C LEU A 428 -31.32 26.69 -25.39
N VAL A 429 -30.81 25.68 -24.68
CA VAL A 429 -29.56 25.00 -25.05
C VAL A 429 -29.68 24.31 -26.41
N ASP A 430 -30.80 23.64 -26.69
CA ASP A 430 -31.04 23.00 -27.98
C ASP A 430 -31.10 24.03 -29.12
N ILE A 431 -31.74 25.19 -28.89
CA ILE A 431 -31.72 26.30 -29.84
C ILE A 431 -30.29 26.82 -30.05
N TYR A 432 -29.50 26.99 -29.00
CA TYR A 432 -28.09 27.37 -29.12
C TYR A 432 -27.29 26.35 -29.96
N ARG A 433 -27.46 25.03 -29.72
CA ARG A 433 -26.78 23.99 -30.52
C ARG A 433 -27.14 24.11 -32.00
N THR A 434 -28.41 24.30 -32.33
CA THR A 434 -28.83 24.52 -33.73
C THR A 434 -28.29 25.82 -34.32
N PHE A 435 -28.13 26.88 -33.51
CA PHE A 435 -27.52 28.14 -33.93
C PHE A 435 -26.03 27.97 -34.24
N LYS A 436 -25.31 27.19 -33.43
CA LYS A 436 -23.89 26.87 -33.62
C LYS A 436 -23.64 26.03 -34.88
N GLU A 437 -24.50 25.07 -35.16
CA GLU A 437 -24.36 24.15 -36.29
C GLU A 437 -24.91 24.71 -37.62
N GLY A 438 -25.76 25.74 -37.58
CA GLY A 438 -26.39 26.33 -38.76
C GLY A 438 -25.61 27.47 -39.42
N SER A 439 -26.02 27.87 -40.64
CA SER A 439 -25.47 29.02 -41.38
C SER A 439 -25.91 30.38 -40.82
N ARG A 440 -25.65 30.66 -39.54
CA ARG A 440 -25.98 31.94 -38.88
C ARG A 440 -24.79 32.91 -38.86
N PRO A 441 -25.02 34.24 -38.81
CA PRO A 441 -23.93 35.20 -38.65
C PRO A 441 -23.15 34.96 -37.34
N ALA A 442 -21.81 34.97 -37.39
CA ALA A 442 -20.95 34.67 -36.25
C ALA A 442 -21.26 35.54 -35.01
N ALA A 443 -21.52 36.84 -35.21
CA ALA A 443 -21.90 37.74 -34.13
C ALA A 443 -23.21 37.33 -33.42
N LYS A 444 -24.16 36.73 -34.16
CA LYS A 444 -25.42 36.21 -33.61
C LYS A 444 -25.25 34.88 -32.91
N VAL A 445 -24.33 34.04 -33.38
CA VAL A 445 -23.94 32.81 -32.67
C VAL A 445 -23.28 33.14 -31.35
N GLU A 446 -22.33 34.09 -31.32
CA GLU A 446 -21.68 34.55 -30.09
C GLU A 446 -22.65 35.23 -29.13
N GLN A 447 -23.57 36.05 -29.64
CA GLN A 447 -24.64 36.63 -28.81
C GLN A 447 -25.50 35.52 -28.17
N CYS A 448 -25.97 34.55 -28.96
CA CYS A 448 -26.77 33.43 -28.47
C CYS A 448 -26.01 32.56 -27.46
N LYS A 449 -24.72 32.33 -27.70
CA LYS A 449 -23.82 31.63 -26.78
C LYS A 449 -23.71 32.35 -25.44
N SER A 450 -23.42 33.66 -25.48
CA SER A 450 -23.32 34.51 -24.29
C SER A 450 -24.63 34.58 -23.52
N GLU A 451 -25.76 34.78 -24.19
CA GLU A 451 -27.08 34.89 -23.56
C GLU A 451 -27.53 33.57 -22.94
N THR A 452 -27.28 32.44 -23.62
CA THR A 452 -27.58 31.11 -23.10
C THR A 452 -26.73 30.82 -21.85
N ALA A 453 -25.42 31.04 -21.92
CA ALA A 453 -24.53 30.87 -20.77
C ALA A 453 -24.93 31.80 -19.60
N THR A 454 -25.24 33.06 -19.88
CA THR A 454 -25.69 34.04 -18.88
C THR A 454 -26.99 33.59 -18.21
N THR A 455 -27.96 33.09 -18.98
CA THR A 455 -29.27 32.67 -18.46
C THR A 455 -29.15 31.43 -17.57
N ILE A 456 -28.36 30.44 -18.01
CA ILE A 456 -28.08 29.25 -17.19
C ILE A 456 -27.33 29.65 -15.92
N LEU A 457 -26.32 30.52 -16.03
CA LEU A 457 -25.55 31.02 -14.88
C LEU A 457 -26.43 31.77 -13.89
N TRP A 458 -27.30 32.66 -14.37
CA TRP A 458 -28.18 33.44 -13.50
C TRP A 458 -29.18 32.54 -12.77
N LEU A 459 -29.77 31.55 -13.45
CA LEU A 459 -30.65 30.60 -12.77
C LEU A 459 -29.90 29.68 -11.81
N ALA A 460 -28.73 29.17 -12.22
CA ALA A 460 -27.89 28.33 -11.38
C ALA A 460 -27.48 29.06 -10.10
N THR A 461 -27.04 30.32 -10.22
CA THR A 461 -26.65 31.17 -9.10
C THR A 461 -27.85 31.61 -8.27
N SER A 462 -29.01 31.89 -8.88
CA SER A 462 -30.25 32.21 -8.17
C SER A 462 -30.71 31.03 -7.30
N TRP A 463 -30.78 29.83 -7.88
CA TRP A 463 -31.14 28.62 -7.14
C TRP A 463 -30.08 28.20 -6.14
N HIS A 464 -28.79 28.40 -6.45
CA HIS A 464 -27.72 28.21 -5.48
C HIS A 464 -27.96 29.14 -4.27
N ARG A 465 -28.15 30.45 -4.48
CA ARG A 465 -28.42 31.40 -3.39
C ARG A 465 -29.71 31.10 -2.64
N GLU A 466 -30.79 30.74 -3.35
CA GLU A 466 -32.06 30.35 -2.73
C GLU A 466 -31.90 29.13 -1.82
N ALA A 467 -31.13 28.14 -2.27
CA ALA A 467 -31.01 26.88 -1.55
C ALA A 467 -29.94 26.93 -0.45
N VAL A 468 -28.79 27.54 -0.72
CA VAL A 468 -27.61 27.57 0.17
C VAL A 468 -27.60 28.82 1.05
N GLY A 469 -28.09 29.95 0.56
CA GLY A 469 -28.04 31.25 1.22
C GLY A 469 -26.92 32.14 0.70
N THR A 470 -26.77 33.30 1.32
CA THR A 470 -25.68 34.28 1.13
C THR A 470 -25.02 34.56 2.47
N ASP A 471 -23.93 35.34 2.49
CA ASP A 471 -23.29 35.77 3.74
C ASP A 471 -24.27 36.51 4.70
N SER A 472 -25.29 37.19 4.17
CA SER A 472 -26.28 37.96 4.95
C SER A 472 -27.62 37.27 5.21
N ALA A 473 -27.91 36.15 4.54
CA ALA A 473 -29.21 35.48 4.65
C ALA A 473 -29.11 33.95 4.51
N PRO A 474 -29.70 33.15 5.43
CA PRO A 474 -29.72 31.70 5.31
C PRO A 474 -30.60 31.24 4.14
N GLY A 475 -30.15 30.21 3.41
CA GLY A 475 -30.92 29.59 2.33
C GLY A 475 -32.02 28.65 2.82
N THR A 476 -32.90 28.25 1.90
CA THR A 476 -34.03 27.33 2.14
C THR A 476 -33.60 25.90 2.50
N LYS A 477 -32.33 25.54 2.27
CA LYS A 477 -31.76 24.18 2.43
C LYS A 477 -32.47 23.10 1.59
N SER A 478 -33.19 23.50 0.54
CA SER A 478 -33.91 22.58 -0.36
C SER A 478 -32.93 21.74 -1.19
N LYS A 479 -32.77 20.44 -0.85
CA LYS A 479 -31.96 19.49 -1.64
C LYS A 479 -32.44 19.41 -3.10
N LYS A 480 -33.74 19.54 -3.34
CA LYS A 480 -34.33 19.58 -4.68
C LYS A 480 -33.80 20.78 -5.48
N THR A 481 -33.81 21.97 -4.88
CA THR A 481 -33.33 23.20 -5.53
C THR A 481 -31.82 23.14 -5.77
N MET A 482 -31.03 22.61 -4.82
CA MET A 482 -29.60 22.40 -5.00
C MET A 482 -29.28 21.41 -6.14
N SER A 483 -30.02 20.30 -6.22
CA SER A 483 -29.83 19.30 -7.29
C SER A 483 -30.17 19.87 -8.66
N GLN A 484 -31.18 20.73 -8.72
CA GLN A 484 -31.52 21.44 -9.94
C GLN A 484 -30.43 22.45 -10.34
N ALA A 485 -29.89 23.20 -9.37
CA ALA A 485 -28.77 24.12 -9.61
C ALA A 485 -27.48 23.40 -10.03
N SER A 486 -27.20 22.21 -9.49
CA SER A 486 -26.01 21.43 -9.86
C SER A 486 -26.09 20.92 -11.30
N VAL A 487 -27.29 20.56 -11.78
CA VAL A 487 -27.52 20.22 -13.20
C VAL A 487 -27.19 21.42 -14.11
N LEU A 488 -27.52 22.63 -13.68
CA LEU A 488 -27.23 23.84 -14.46
C LEU A 488 -25.73 24.15 -14.52
N TYR A 489 -25.00 24.09 -13.40
CA TYR A 489 -23.55 24.27 -13.42
C TYR A 489 -22.82 23.19 -14.24
N ARG A 490 -23.26 21.92 -14.16
CA ARG A 490 -22.73 20.86 -15.02
C ARG A 490 -23.02 21.11 -16.50
N THR A 491 -24.18 21.69 -16.82
CA THR A 491 -24.52 22.08 -18.20
C THR A 491 -23.61 23.21 -18.68
N LEU A 492 -23.29 24.20 -17.82
CA LEU A 492 -22.34 25.25 -18.14
C LEU A 492 -20.94 24.70 -18.45
N LEU A 493 -20.39 23.87 -17.57
CA LEU A 493 -19.06 23.26 -17.76
C LEU A 493 -18.99 22.43 -19.04
N LYS A 494 -20.07 21.73 -19.38
CA LYS A 494 -20.11 20.87 -20.58
C LYS A 494 -20.27 21.65 -21.88
N GLU A 495 -21.22 22.57 -21.94
CA GLU A 495 -21.62 23.23 -23.19
C GLU A 495 -20.79 24.49 -23.49
N PHE A 496 -20.12 25.06 -22.47
CA PHE A 496 -19.34 26.30 -22.56
C PHE A 496 -17.96 26.18 -21.90
N PRO A 497 -17.10 25.22 -22.29
CA PRO A 497 -15.77 25.06 -21.70
C PRO A 497 -14.84 26.26 -21.93
N ASP A 498 -15.13 27.10 -22.93
CA ASP A 498 -14.37 28.30 -23.27
C ASP A 498 -14.97 29.60 -22.68
N MET A 499 -15.77 29.49 -21.61
CA MET A 499 -16.47 30.62 -20.98
C MET A 499 -15.54 31.78 -20.54
N GLU A 500 -14.27 31.50 -20.27
CA GLU A 500 -13.28 32.53 -19.90
C GLU A 500 -12.97 33.52 -21.02
N GLN A 501 -13.24 33.13 -22.27
CA GLN A 501 -13.01 33.94 -23.47
C GLN A 501 -14.28 34.67 -23.93
N MET A 502 -15.42 34.44 -23.28
CA MET A 502 -16.72 35.00 -23.64
C MET A 502 -16.95 36.38 -22.99
N GLU A 503 -17.78 37.22 -23.62
CA GLU A 503 -18.13 38.55 -23.11
C GLU A 503 -19.49 38.57 -22.40
N PHE A 504 -19.50 38.70 -21.06
CA PHE A 504 -20.73 38.80 -20.26
C PHE A 504 -21.12 40.25 -19.99
N LYS A 505 -21.93 40.85 -20.87
CA LYS A 505 -22.26 42.29 -20.86
C LYS A 505 -22.89 42.82 -19.56
N ASN A 506 -23.58 41.96 -18.81
CA ASN A 506 -24.32 42.33 -17.60
C ASN A 506 -23.65 41.84 -16.31
N ILE A 507 -22.38 41.40 -16.39
CA ILE A 507 -21.60 40.89 -15.26
C ILE A 507 -20.27 41.65 -15.23
N ASP A 508 -19.87 42.16 -14.06
CA ASP A 508 -18.56 42.81 -13.90
C ASP A 508 -17.46 41.82 -14.29
N ARG A 509 -16.41 42.28 -14.98
CA ARG A 509 -15.32 41.42 -15.44
C ARG A 509 -14.65 40.63 -14.32
N ARG A 510 -14.67 41.15 -13.08
CA ARG A 510 -14.16 40.46 -11.89
C ARG A 510 -15.03 39.26 -11.50
N ASP A 511 -16.32 39.32 -11.82
CA ASP A 511 -17.33 38.32 -11.49
C ASP A 511 -17.64 37.40 -12.67
N TRP A 512 -16.88 37.47 -13.76
CA TRP A 512 -17.06 36.59 -14.91
C TRP A 512 -16.94 35.12 -14.50
N PRO A 513 -17.82 34.25 -15.04
CA PRO A 513 -17.72 32.82 -14.81
C PRO A 513 -16.45 32.29 -15.46
N THR A 514 -15.67 31.52 -14.70
CA THR A 514 -14.54 30.74 -15.21
C THR A 514 -14.78 29.27 -14.94
N GLU A 515 -14.08 28.39 -15.66
CA GLU A 515 -14.17 26.95 -15.40
C GLU A 515 -13.83 26.65 -13.94
N TYR A 516 -12.83 27.34 -13.41
CA TYR A 516 -12.42 27.29 -12.01
C TYR A 516 -13.54 27.71 -11.04
N LYS A 517 -14.18 28.88 -11.26
CA LYS A 517 -15.24 29.40 -10.37
C LYS A 517 -16.50 28.55 -10.41
N ILE A 518 -16.92 28.12 -11.59
CA ILE A 518 -18.11 27.28 -11.76
C ILE A 518 -17.90 25.88 -11.18
N SER A 519 -16.70 25.31 -11.33
CA SER A 519 -16.35 24.03 -10.70
C SER A 519 -16.42 24.12 -9.18
N TYR A 520 -16.02 25.25 -8.60
CA TYR A 520 -16.16 25.49 -7.16
C TYR A 520 -17.62 25.57 -6.72
N PHE A 521 -18.47 26.37 -7.39
CA PHE A 521 -19.89 26.46 -7.03
C PHE A 521 -20.64 25.14 -7.21
N TYR A 522 -20.26 24.34 -8.21
CA TYR A 522 -20.78 22.99 -8.38
C TYR A 522 -20.39 22.08 -7.21
N ALA A 523 -19.11 22.09 -6.82
CA ALA A 523 -18.61 21.31 -5.68
C ALA A 523 -19.26 21.74 -4.35
N GLU A 524 -19.51 23.03 -4.16
CA GLU A 524 -20.23 23.58 -3.01
C GLU A 524 -21.70 23.10 -2.94
N LEU A 525 -22.41 23.00 -4.05
CA LEU A 525 -23.76 22.44 -4.04
C LEU A 525 -23.76 20.96 -3.63
N LEU A 526 -22.80 20.18 -4.14
CA LEU A 526 -22.65 18.78 -3.77
C LEU A 526 -22.35 18.64 -2.26
N TRP A 527 -21.54 19.55 -1.72
CA TRP A 527 -21.31 19.68 -0.28
C TRP A 527 -22.58 19.94 0.51
N LYS A 528 -23.36 20.97 0.12
CA LYS A 528 -24.59 21.36 0.83
C LYS A 528 -25.70 20.31 0.72
N MET A 529 -25.71 19.53 -0.35
CA MET A 529 -26.62 18.38 -0.51
C MET A 529 -26.18 17.14 0.27
N GLU A 530 -24.96 17.13 0.81
CA GLU A 530 -24.33 15.98 1.46
C GLU A 530 -24.07 14.82 0.48
N GLU A 531 -23.86 15.15 -0.80
CA GLU A 531 -23.55 14.20 -1.89
C GLU A 531 -22.06 13.87 -1.87
N TRP A 532 -21.58 13.34 -0.75
CA TRP A 532 -20.16 13.28 -0.44
C TRP A 532 -19.32 12.48 -1.46
N GLY A 533 -19.95 11.48 -2.11
CA GLY A 533 -19.35 10.67 -3.18
C GLY A 533 -18.93 11.47 -4.41
N GLN A 534 -19.65 12.54 -4.72
CA GLN A 534 -19.35 13.44 -5.85
C GLN A 534 -18.66 14.73 -5.38
N CYS A 535 -18.91 15.15 -4.14
CA CYS A 535 -18.39 16.35 -3.50
C CYS A 535 -16.86 16.39 -3.47
N GLY A 536 -16.20 15.33 -2.98
CA GLY A 536 -14.74 15.27 -2.87
C GLY A 536 -14.03 15.42 -4.22
N PRO A 537 -14.37 14.58 -5.23
CA PRO A 537 -13.79 14.69 -6.57
C PRO A 537 -14.05 16.05 -7.23
N ALA A 538 -15.20 16.67 -6.97
CA ALA A 538 -15.53 17.97 -7.53
C ALA A 538 -14.63 19.08 -6.97
N PHE A 539 -14.31 19.07 -5.68
CA PHE A 539 -13.34 20.03 -5.11
C PHE A 539 -11.89 19.72 -5.48
N ASP A 540 -11.52 18.44 -5.65
CA ASP A 540 -10.20 18.08 -6.16
C ASP A 540 -9.95 18.66 -7.56
N ALA A 541 -10.94 18.56 -8.45
CA ALA A 541 -10.86 19.16 -9.78
C ALA A 541 -10.64 20.69 -9.73
N VAL A 542 -11.22 21.39 -8.75
CA VAL A 542 -10.99 22.83 -8.56
C VAL A 542 -9.52 23.11 -8.22
N VAL A 543 -8.93 22.30 -7.32
CA VAL A 543 -7.51 22.45 -6.93
C VAL A 543 -6.58 22.18 -8.10
N GLU A 544 -6.90 21.20 -8.95
CA GLU A 544 -6.13 20.87 -10.16
C GLU A 544 -6.23 21.97 -11.23
N LEU A 545 -7.41 22.54 -11.45
CA LEU A 545 -7.64 23.59 -12.44
C LEU A 545 -6.82 24.86 -12.16
N ASN A 546 -6.67 25.24 -10.89
CA ASN A 546 -5.80 26.34 -10.49
C ASN A 546 -5.25 26.12 -9.09
N SER A 547 -3.99 25.71 -8.98
CA SER A 547 -3.32 25.43 -7.71
C SER A 547 -2.99 26.69 -6.88
N GLN A 548 -3.20 27.89 -7.43
CA GLN A 548 -2.94 29.18 -6.76
C GLN A 548 -4.17 30.12 -6.82
N GLY A 549 -5.36 29.58 -7.09
CA GLY A 549 -6.59 30.36 -7.22
C GLY A 549 -7.22 30.77 -5.89
N GLU A 550 -8.16 31.71 -5.96
CA GLU A 550 -8.83 32.30 -4.78
C GLU A 550 -9.64 31.32 -3.93
N PHE A 551 -10.11 30.23 -4.54
CA PHE A 551 -10.88 29.17 -3.86
C PHE A 551 -10.03 27.95 -3.53
N THR A 552 -8.73 27.91 -3.83
CA THR A 552 -7.95 26.67 -3.80
C THR A 552 -7.76 26.16 -2.38
N SER A 553 -7.53 27.08 -1.43
CA SER A 553 -7.46 26.73 -0.01
C SER A 553 -8.79 26.18 0.50
N ASP A 554 -9.89 26.87 0.18
CA ASP A 554 -11.25 26.50 0.59
C ASP A 554 -11.67 25.16 -0.06
N ALA A 555 -11.36 24.95 -1.34
CA ALA A 555 -11.64 23.72 -2.08
C ALA A 555 -10.81 22.55 -1.55
N ALA A 556 -9.52 22.73 -1.29
CA ALA A 556 -8.69 21.69 -0.70
C ALA A 556 -9.22 21.27 0.68
N TYR A 557 -9.66 22.23 1.49
CA TYR A 557 -10.28 21.98 2.78
C TYR A 557 -11.65 21.29 2.65
N ALA A 558 -12.52 21.77 1.75
CA ALA A 558 -13.84 21.20 1.53
C ALA A 558 -13.77 19.79 0.93
N ALA A 559 -12.83 19.51 0.02
CA ALA A 559 -12.55 18.17 -0.51
C ALA A 559 -12.28 17.19 0.63
N VAL A 560 -11.41 17.59 1.56
CA VAL A 560 -11.06 16.79 2.74
C VAL A 560 -12.29 16.51 3.55
N LEU A 561 -13.08 17.54 3.86
CA LEU A 561 -14.30 17.34 4.61
C LEU A 561 -15.33 16.49 3.85
N CYS A 562 -15.42 16.57 2.51
CA CYS A 562 -16.35 15.76 1.73
C CYS A 562 -15.98 14.29 1.88
N TYR A 563 -14.70 13.99 1.67
CA TYR A 563 -14.16 12.66 1.83
C TYR A 563 -14.27 12.19 3.29
N ASN A 564 -14.11 13.11 4.24
CA ASN A 564 -14.28 12.87 5.66
C ASN A 564 -15.73 12.44 5.99
N ASN A 565 -16.72 13.17 5.49
CA ASN A 565 -18.14 12.89 5.72
C ASN A 565 -18.62 11.66 4.95
N LEU A 566 -18.11 11.45 3.72
CA LEU A 566 -18.32 10.20 2.98
C LEU A 566 -17.77 9.01 3.76
N TYR A 567 -16.56 9.18 4.29
CA TYR A 567 -15.93 8.20 5.13
C TYR A 567 -16.79 7.93 6.37
N GLN A 568 -17.34 8.97 7.00
CA GLN A 568 -18.27 8.79 8.12
C GLN A 568 -19.52 8.00 7.73
N GLN A 569 -20.19 8.36 6.64
CA GLN A 569 -21.41 7.66 6.22
C GLN A 569 -21.17 6.20 5.86
N GLN A 570 -20.03 5.87 5.23
CA GLN A 570 -19.75 4.54 4.72
C GLN A 570 -18.99 3.64 5.72
N TYR A 571 -18.16 4.22 6.58
CA TYR A 571 -17.18 3.48 7.38
C TYR A 571 -17.32 3.67 8.92
N VAL A 572 -17.86 4.79 9.45
CA VAL A 572 -18.09 4.94 10.92
C VAL A 572 -19.01 3.88 11.52
N PRO A 573 -20.08 3.38 10.85
CA PRO A 573 -20.87 2.26 11.37
C PRO A 573 -20.05 0.98 11.61
N ARG A 574 -18.82 0.91 11.07
CA ARG A 574 -17.85 -0.17 11.28
C ARG A 574 -16.72 0.20 12.25
N GLU A 575 -16.42 1.49 12.46
CA GLU A 575 -15.40 1.96 13.41
C GLU A 575 -15.72 1.57 14.86
N THR A 576 -16.99 1.69 15.27
CA THR A 576 -17.45 1.31 16.64
C THR A 576 -17.62 -0.19 16.86
N LYS A 577 -17.47 -1.02 15.80
CA LYS A 577 -17.51 -2.49 15.89
C LYS A 577 -16.14 -3.13 16.02
N THR A 578 -15.05 -2.42 15.73
CA THR A 578 -13.70 -2.86 16.08
C THR A 578 -13.42 -2.60 17.57
N LYS A 579 -14.27 -3.15 18.44
CA LYS A 579 -13.82 -3.48 19.79
C LYS A 579 -12.79 -4.58 19.66
N PHE A 580 -11.73 -4.45 20.45
CA PHE A 580 -10.62 -5.37 20.59
C PHE A 580 -11.05 -6.84 20.44
N VAL A 581 -10.19 -7.61 19.75
CA VAL A 581 -10.10 -9.09 19.72
C VAL A 581 -10.86 -9.68 20.91
N SER A 582 -12.02 -10.29 20.65
CA SER A 582 -12.86 -10.82 21.71
C SER A 582 -12.11 -11.92 22.47
N LYS A 583 -12.54 -12.26 23.70
CA LYS A 583 -12.07 -13.48 24.39
C LYS A 583 -12.18 -14.75 23.52
N ARG A 584 -13.02 -14.72 22.48
CA ARG A 584 -13.18 -15.79 21.48
C ARG A 584 -12.02 -15.82 20.48
N ASP A 585 -11.48 -14.66 20.12
CA ASP A 585 -10.31 -14.51 19.24
C ASP A 585 -8.99 -14.77 20.00
N GLN A 586 -8.92 -14.49 21.30
CA GLN A 586 -7.82 -15.00 22.15
C GLN A 586 -7.78 -16.53 22.22
N LYS A 587 -8.94 -17.19 22.14
CA LYS A 587 -9.06 -18.65 22.11
C LYS A 587 -8.75 -19.23 20.72
N SER A 588 -9.01 -18.49 19.65
CA SER A 588 -8.56 -18.84 18.31
C SER A 588 -7.04 -18.65 18.15
N MET A 589 -6.42 -17.68 18.84
CA MET A 589 -4.95 -17.50 18.88
C MET A 589 -4.19 -18.64 19.57
N LYS A 590 -4.83 -19.38 20.49
CA LYS A 590 -4.23 -20.59 21.10
C LYS A 590 -4.28 -21.82 20.19
N ASN A 591 -5.21 -21.86 19.22
CA ASN A 591 -5.47 -23.03 18.35
C ASN A 591 -5.64 -22.64 16.86
N ALA A 592 -4.98 -21.58 16.39
CA ALA A 592 -5.13 -21.14 15.00
C ALA A 592 -4.38 -22.11 14.08
N GLU A 593 -5.13 -22.97 13.38
CA GLU A 593 -4.65 -23.51 12.11
C GLU A 593 -4.22 -22.33 11.20
N PRO A 594 -3.15 -22.48 10.40
CA PRO A 594 -2.65 -21.41 9.56
C PRO A 594 -3.78 -20.89 8.65
N ALA A 595 -4.24 -19.66 8.93
CA ALA A 595 -5.18 -18.99 8.05
C ALA A 595 -4.54 -18.82 6.67
N GLU A 596 -5.28 -19.12 5.61
CA GLU A 596 -4.80 -19.01 4.23
C GLU A 596 -4.13 -17.65 4.00
N ALA A 597 -2.86 -17.68 3.55
CA ALA A 597 -2.05 -16.51 3.22
C ALA A 597 -2.72 -15.53 2.22
N ALA A 598 -3.83 -15.93 1.59
CA ALA A 598 -4.67 -15.10 0.75
C ALA A 598 -5.34 -13.91 1.49
N LYS A 599 -5.63 -14.03 2.79
CA LYS A 599 -6.45 -13.03 3.53
C LYS A 599 -5.78 -11.65 3.69
N PHE A 600 -4.45 -11.60 3.78
CA PHE A 600 -3.67 -10.38 4.06
C PHE A 600 -2.94 -9.80 2.84
N LYS A 601 -3.31 -10.23 1.62
CA LYS A 601 -2.73 -9.65 0.39
C LYS A 601 -3.14 -8.18 0.23
N LYS A 602 -2.18 -7.32 -0.16
CA LYS A 602 -2.40 -5.89 -0.45
C LYS A 602 -3.50 -5.74 -1.51
N LYS A 603 -4.55 -4.98 -1.20
CA LYS A 603 -5.65 -4.68 -2.14
C LYS A 603 -5.28 -3.46 -3.01
N GLN A 604 -5.88 -3.38 -4.19
CA GLN A 604 -5.79 -2.17 -5.02
C GLN A 604 -6.78 -1.12 -4.52
N PHE A 605 -6.34 0.15 -4.53
CA PHE A 605 -7.23 1.27 -4.18
C PHE A 605 -8.23 1.54 -5.30
N THR A 606 -9.48 1.71 -4.92
CA THR A 606 -10.49 2.30 -5.81
C THR A 606 -10.12 3.74 -6.16
N PRO A 607 -10.61 4.30 -7.29
CA PRO A 607 -10.39 5.71 -7.62
C PRO A 607 -10.80 6.66 -6.48
N LEU A 608 -11.89 6.33 -5.79
CA LEU A 608 -12.39 7.09 -4.64
C LEU A 608 -11.39 7.06 -3.46
N GLN A 609 -10.86 5.89 -3.10
CA GLN A 609 -9.86 5.77 -2.03
C GLN A 609 -8.56 6.50 -2.37
N LYS A 610 -8.16 6.53 -3.65
CA LYS A 610 -6.99 7.33 -4.08
C LYS A 610 -7.25 8.83 -3.87
N GLY A 611 -8.41 9.33 -4.30
CA GLY A 611 -8.81 10.73 -4.07
C GLY A 611 -8.87 11.09 -2.58
N MET A 612 -9.46 10.22 -1.75
CA MET A 612 -9.47 10.39 -0.29
C MET A 612 -8.06 10.50 0.29
N LEU A 613 -7.15 9.57 -0.07
CA LEU A 613 -5.78 9.56 0.43
C LEU A 613 -5.01 10.81 0.01
N GLU A 614 -5.22 11.28 -1.23
CA GLU A 614 -4.55 12.46 -1.75
C GLU A 614 -5.06 13.75 -1.10
N ALA A 615 -6.38 13.89 -0.95
CA ALA A 615 -6.99 15.01 -0.24
C ALA A 615 -6.52 15.05 1.22
N PHE A 616 -6.53 13.92 1.93
CA PHE A 616 -6.02 13.83 3.31
C PHE A 616 -4.52 14.14 3.38
N ASN A 617 -3.71 13.75 2.39
CA ASN A 617 -2.30 14.11 2.34
C ASN A 617 -2.11 15.62 2.15
N ARG A 618 -2.86 16.25 1.23
CA ARG A 618 -2.88 17.71 1.03
C ARG A 618 -3.23 18.42 2.34
N TYR A 619 -4.30 18.01 3.02
CA TYR A 619 -4.70 18.58 4.32
C TYR A 619 -3.57 18.59 5.34
N VAL A 620 -2.94 17.44 5.57
CA VAL A 620 -1.87 17.27 6.55
C VAL A 620 -0.63 18.08 6.19
N CYS A 621 -0.42 18.37 4.90
CA CYS A 621 0.66 19.26 4.44
C CYS A 621 0.38 20.75 4.65
N TYR A 622 -0.89 21.18 4.68
CA TYR A 622 -1.29 22.60 4.80
C TYR A 622 -1.75 23.00 6.21
N VAL A 623 -2.21 22.06 7.02
CA VAL A 623 -2.78 22.30 8.35
C VAL A 623 -1.88 21.65 9.41
N ASP A 624 -1.12 22.47 10.13
CA ASP A 624 -0.20 22.03 11.19
C ASP A 624 -0.83 22.04 12.59
N LYS A 625 -1.89 22.84 12.81
CA LYS A 625 -2.66 22.92 14.06
C LYS A 625 -4.16 23.06 13.78
N ALA A 626 -4.89 21.95 13.86
CA ALA A 626 -6.36 21.94 13.87
C ALA A 626 -6.88 20.82 14.78
N GLU A 627 -8.01 21.05 15.43
CA GLU A 627 -8.67 20.07 16.32
C GLU A 627 -8.99 18.76 15.58
N ASP A 628 -9.39 18.85 14.30
CA ASP A 628 -9.70 17.70 13.45
C ASP A 628 -8.46 17.02 12.82
N LEU A 629 -7.25 17.53 13.00
CA LEU A 629 -6.05 17.02 12.32
C LEU A 629 -5.76 15.56 12.68
N ALA A 630 -5.91 15.19 13.96
CA ALA A 630 -5.77 13.81 14.43
C ALA A 630 -6.81 12.89 13.77
N THR A 631 -8.04 13.38 13.59
CA THR A 631 -9.14 12.67 12.93
C THR A 631 -8.86 12.40 11.45
N ILE A 632 -8.37 13.39 10.72
CA ILE A 632 -8.01 13.23 9.30
C ILE A 632 -6.84 12.27 9.13
N LYS A 633 -5.81 12.39 9.97
CA LYS A 633 -4.67 11.45 9.98
C LYS A 633 -5.14 10.01 10.27
N TYR A 634 -6.03 9.84 11.23
CA TYR A 634 -6.58 8.52 11.61
C TYR A 634 -7.35 7.87 10.47
N ARG A 635 -8.21 8.64 9.78
CA ARG A 635 -8.98 8.12 8.64
C ARG A 635 -8.09 7.78 7.45
N ARG A 636 -7.06 8.59 7.19
CA ARG A 636 -6.01 8.27 6.21
C ARG A 636 -5.32 6.95 6.54
N ALA A 637 -4.92 6.74 7.80
CA ALA A 637 -4.31 5.50 8.28
C ALA A 637 -5.26 4.29 8.11
N ARG A 638 -6.55 4.48 8.40
CA ARG A 638 -7.56 3.43 8.32
C ARG A 638 -7.85 2.97 6.89
N ILE A 639 -7.80 3.86 5.89
CA ILE A 639 -7.91 3.49 4.48
C ILE A 639 -6.78 2.55 4.05
N TYR A 640 -5.53 2.83 4.48
CA TYR A 640 -4.41 1.91 4.25
C TYR A 640 -4.62 0.56 4.95
N TYR A 641 -5.06 0.59 6.21
CA TYR A 641 -5.33 -0.62 6.99
C TYR A 641 -6.36 -1.54 6.33
N GLU A 642 -7.51 -1.02 5.88
CA GLU A 642 -8.57 -1.82 5.23
C GLU A 642 -8.15 -2.39 3.86
N ALA A 643 -7.20 -1.73 3.21
CA ALA A 643 -6.57 -2.18 1.98
C ALA A 643 -5.44 -3.21 2.21
N ASN A 644 -5.26 -3.72 3.43
CA ASN A 644 -4.16 -4.60 3.83
C ASN A 644 -2.77 -4.00 3.58
N ARG A 645 -2.66 -2.67 3.62
CA ARG A 645 -1.41 -1.91 3.43
C ARG A 645 -0.86 -1.49 4.79
N PHE A 646 -0.45 -2.50 5.56
CA PHE A 646 -0.11 -2.35 6.97
C PHE A 646 1.17 -1.54 7.22
N GLU A 647 2.10 -1.47 6.26
CA GLU A 647 3.32 -0.65 6.37
C GLU A 647 2.94 0.85 6.37
N GLU A 648 2.16 1.27 5.37
CA GLU A 648 1.68 2.64 5.21
C GLU A 648 0.75 3.05 6.37
N ALA A 649 -0.11 2.13 6.82
CA ALA A 649 -1.02 2.35 7.96
C ALA A 649 -0.26 2.52 9.28
N ALA A 650 0.76 1.69 9.53
CA ALA A 650 1.54 1.72 10.77
C ALA A 650 2.26 3.07 10.96
N VAL A 651 2.83 3.65 9.89
CA VAL A 651 3.49 4.97 9.94
C VAL A 651 2.52 6.05 10.44
N LEU A 652 1.30 6.08 9.90
CA LEU A 652 0.31 7.09 10.23
C LEU A 652 -0.31 6.87 11.62
N PHE A 653 -0.61 5.63 12.00
CA PHE A 653 -1.11 5.34 13.35
C PHE A 653 -0.07 5.63 14.44
N ARG A 654 1.22 5.39 14.17
CA ARG A 654 2.33 5.74 15.07
C ARG A 654 2.37 7.25 15.34
N ASP A 655 2.24 8.07 14.30
CA ASP A 655 2.23 9.53 14.43
C ASP A 655 1.06 10.00 15.32
N ILE A 656 -0.14 9.47 15.13
CA ILE A 656 -1.32 9.85 15.93
C ILE A 656 -1.17 9.40 17.39
N ALA A 657 -0.71 8.17 17.61
CA ALA A 657 -0.54 7.61 18.95
C ALA A 657 0.50 8.36 19.80
N PHE A 658 1.58 8.88 19.19
CA PHE A 658 2.66 9.53 19.94
C PHE A 658 2.66 11.06 19.87
N ASN A 659 2.18 11.66 18.77
CA ASN A 659 2.24 13.11 18.55
C ASN A 659 0.87 13.82 18.67
N HIS A 660 -0.24 13.07 18.80
CA HIS A 660 -1.60 13.61 18.95
C HIS A 660 -2.29 13.01 20.19
N LYS A 661 -1.61 13.06 21.34
CA LYS A 661 -2.03 12.37 22.58
C LYS A 661 -3.33 12.89 23.18
N ASP A 662 -3.61 14.17 23.01
CA ASP A 662 -4.82 14.82 23.55
C ASP A 662 -6.09 14.48 22.73
N SER A 663 -5.95 13.74 21.62
CA SER A 663 -7.08 13.30 20.80
C SER A 663 -7.69 12.02 21.35
N GLU A 664 -9.03 11.95 21.41
CA GLU A 664 -9.76 10.70 21.72
C GLU A 664 -9.41 9.54 20.77
N LEU A 665 -8.90 9.84 19.57
CA LEU A 665 -8.46 8.84 18.58
C LEU A 665 -7.08 8.25 18.86
N SER A 666 -6.32 8.83 19.79
CA SER A 666 -4.96 8.40 20.11
C SER A 666 -4.93 6.96 20.66
N GLU A 667 -5.90 6.61 21.52
CA GLU A 667 -6.05 5.25 22.04
C GLU A 667 -6.34 4.22 20.93
N TYR A 668 -7.25 4.56 20.01
CA TYR A 668 -7.60 3.71 18.87
C TYR A 668 -6.43 3.57 17.89
N ALA A 669 -5.71 4.66 17.63
CA ALA A 669 -4.52 4.66 16.78
C ALA A 669 -3.40 3.81 17.39
N ALA A 670 -3.18 3.90 18.70
CA ALA A 670 -2.22 3.07 19.42
C ALA A 670 -2.55 1.59 19.23
N ASN A 671 -3.81 1.20 19.43
CA ASN A 671 -4.26 -0.17 19.21
C ASN A 671 -4.06 -0.65 17.77
N LEU A 672 -4.43 0.16 16.77
CA LEU A 672 -4.28 -0.21 15.35
C LEU A 672 -2.82 -0.23 14.89
N TYR A 673 -1.96 0.61 15.46
CA TYR A 673 -0.52 0.54 15.23
C TYR A 673 0.06 -0.79 15.73
N LEU A 674 -0.26 -1.18 16.97
CA LEU A 674 0.16 -2.46 17.53
C LEU A 674 -0.37 -3.64 16.70
N ASP A 675 -1.60 -3.55 16.20
CA ASP A 675 -2.16 -4.59 15.33
C ASP A 675 -1.47 -4.66 13.95
N CYS A 676 -1.14 -3.52 13.33
CA CYS A 676 -0.36 -3.50 12.09
C CYS A 676 0.98 -4.22 12.26
N LEU A 677 1.71 -3.89 13.34
CA LEU A 677 2.99 -4.52 13.65
C LEU A 677 2.83 -6.01 13.95
N ASN A 678 1.76 -6.41 14.64
CA ASN A 678 1.43 -7.80 14.90
C ASN A 678 1.16 -8.58 13.60
N ILE A 679 0.39 -8.02 12.67
CA ILE A 679 0.12 -8.65 11.35
C ILE A 679 1.41 -8.79 10.55
N LEU A 680 2.19 -7.70 10.40
CA LEU A 680 3.47 -7.70 9.69
C LEU A 680 4.48 -8.68 10.32
N GLY A 681 4.47 -8.79 11.64
CA GLY A 681 5.41 -9.60 12.41
C GLY A 681 5.04 -11.07 12.55
N THR A 682 3.77 -11.45 12.41
CA THR A 682 3.31 -12.81 12.78
C THR A 682 2.31 -13.48 11.82
N GLN A 683 1.54 -12.72 11.04
CA GLN A 683 0.41 -13.25 10.25
C GLN A 683 0.63 -13.27 8.73
N LEU A 684 1.70 -12.63 8.24
CA LEU A 684 2.10 -12.71 6.84
C LEU A 684 2.77 -14.06 6.51
N ALA A 685 2.78 -14.41 5.22
CA ALA A 685 3.49 -15.59 4.71
C ALA A 685 5.00 -15.57 5.05
N GLU A 686 5.60 -14.37 5.10
CA GLU A 686 6.96 -14.12 5.53
C GLU A 686 6.95 -13.17 6.73
N PRO A 687 6.91 -13.68 7.98
CA PRO A 687 6.84 -12.86 9.18
C PRO A 687 8.12 -12.04 9.38
N ARG A 688 7.98 -10.75 9.70
CA ARG A 688 9.13 -9.86 9.97
C ARG A 688 9.42 -9.74 11.46
N VAL A 689 10.51 -10.38 11.89
CA VAL A 689 10.99 -10.33 13.29
C VAL A 689 11.15 -8.89 13.78
N ALA A 690 11.67 -7.99 12.95
CA ALA A 690 11.86 -6.59 13.30
C ALA A 690 10.55 -5.87 13.64
N CYS A 691 9.42 -6.29 13.06
CA CYS A 691 8.11 -5.75 13.43
C CYS A 691 7.62 -6.22 14.79
N VAL A 692 8.00 -7.43 15.20
CA VAL A 692 7.71 -7.91 16.57
C VAL A 692 8.61 -7.20 17.59
N GLN A 693 9.86 -6.87 17.22
CA GLN A 693 10.73 -6.04 18.05
C GLN A 693 10.21 -4.62 18.19
N GLU A 694 9.78 -3.99 17.10
CA GLU A 694 9.16 -2.66 17.12
C GLU A 694 7.86 -2.67 17.92
N LEU A 695 7.05 -3.74 17.81
CA LEU A 695 5.85 -3.94 18.61
C LEU A 695 6.19 -3.95 20.10
N GLY A 696 7.18 -4.75 20.51
CA GLY A 696 7.64 -4.81 21.90
C GLY A 696 8.23 -3.49 22.39
N ALA A 697 9.04 -2.81 21.57
CA ALA A 697 9.65 -1.52 21.89
C ALA A 697 8.61 -0.39 22.02
N SER A 698 7.45 -0.54 21.39
CA SER A 698 6.36 0.44 21.44
C SER A 698 5.48 0.31 22.68
N ILE A 699 5.43 -0.87 23.32
CA ILE A 699 4.57 -1.13 24.49
C ILE A 699 4.98 -0.28 25.69
N ASP A 700 6.28 -0.25 26.05
CA ASP A 700 6.72 0.46 27.26
C ASP A 700 6.52 2.01 27.13
N PRO A 701 6.88 2.67 26.01
CA PRO A 701 6.56 4.09 25.78
C PRO A 701 5.06 4.40 25.73
N MET A 702 4.24 3.48 25.18
CA MET A 702 2.78 3.62 25.19
C MET A 702 2.21 3.46 26.61
N SER A 703 2.68 2.47 27.37
CA SER A 703 2.27 2.28 28.76
C SER A 703 2.64 3.49 29.62
N ALA A 704 3.84 4.06 29.44
CA ALA A 704 4.23 5.30 30.11
C ALA A 704 3.36 6.50 29.70
N SER A 705 2.92 6.57 28.43
CA SER A 705 2.15 7.70 27.91
C SER A 705 0.66 7.63 28.24
N PHE A 706 0.06 6.44 28.24
CA PHE A 706 -1.38 6.21 28.41
C PHE A 706 -1.77 5.61 29.77
N CYS A 707 -0.82 5.04 30.51
CA CYS A 707 -1.07 4.32 31.77
C CYS A 707 -0.11 4.73 32.91
N GLY A 708 0.68 5.80 32.71
CA GLY A 708 1.78 6.18 33.62
C GLY A 708 1.33 6.78 34.95
N THR A 709 0.07 7.22 35.06
CA THR A 709 -0.57 7.74 36.27
C THR A 709 -1.90 7.03 36.50
N GLU A 710 -2.39 7.06 37.75
CA GLU A 710 -3.69 6.47 38.11
C GLU A 710 -4.84 7.10 37.30
N GLN A 711 -4.79 8.42 37.10
CA GLN A 711 -5.75 9.15 36.26
C GLN A 711 -5.74 8.68 34.79
N LEU A 712 -4.56 8.57 34.17
CA LEU A 712 -4.46 8.12 32.78
C LEU A 712 -4.91 6.65 32.61
N ALA A 713 -4.62 5.81 33.60
CA ALA A 713 -5.07 4.41 33.61
C ALA A 713 -6.60 4.29 33.75
N GLU A 714 -7.26 5.20 34.46
CA GLU A 714 -8.73 5.29 34.52
C GLU A 714 -9.35 5.86 33.24
N GLU A 715 -8.65 6.77 32.54
CA GLU A 715 -9.07 7.35 31.26
C GLU A 715 -8.96 6.33 30.10
N HIS A 716 -8.02 5.38 30.16
CA HIS A 716 -7.75 4.37 29.12
C HIS A 716 -7.76 2.91 29.61
N PRO A 717 -8.84 2.42 30.25
CA PRO A 717 -8.84 1.12 30.92
C PRO A 717 -8.69 -0.06 29.95
N ASP A 718 -9.26 0.06 28.74
CA ASP A 718 -9.20 -0.98 27.71
C ASP A 718 -7.80 -1.08 27.09
N LEU A 719 -7.17 0.04 26.72
CA LEU A 719 -5.78 0.06 26.24
C LEU A 719 -4.79 -0.38 27.32
N CYS A 720 -4.92 0.07 28.57
CA CYS A 720 -4.00 -0.32 29.65
C CYS A 720 -4.11 -1.81 30.02
N GLY A 721 -5.34 -2.37 30.03
CA GLY A 721 -5.55 -3.81 30.16
C GLY A 721 -4.98 -4.60 28.98
N SER A 722 -5.05 -4.03 27.77
CA SER A 722 -4.50 -4.65 26.55
C SER A 722 -2.98 -4.59 26.53
N LEU A 723 -2.36 -3.46 26.86
CA LEU A 723 -0.90 -3.28 26.91
C LEU A 723 -0.24 -4.19 27.94
N SER A 724 -0.82 -4.34 29.14
CA SER A 724 -0.31 -5.26 30.15
C SER A 724 -0.38 -6.73 29.70
N THR A 725 -1.48 -7.12 29.04
CA THR A 725 -1.64 -8.46 28.45
C THR A 725 -0.68 -8.67 27.27
N LEU A 726 -0.54 -7.68 26.38
CA LEU A 726 0.33 -7.70 25.21
C LEU A 726 1.81 -7.75 25.60
N GLN A 727 2.23 -7.11 26.69
CA GLN A 727 3.63 -7.09 27.11
C GLN A 727 4.18 -8.52 27.31
N CYS A 728 3.37 -9.41 27.88
CA CYS A 728 3.71 -10.81 28.07
C CYS A 728 3.58 -11.64 26.79
N GLN A 729 2.50 -11.43 26.04
CA GLN A 729 2.22 -12.20 24.82
C GLN A 729 3.21 -11.86 23.70
N VAL A 730 3.54 -10.59 23.49
CA VAL A 730 4.45 -10.14 22.43
C VAL A 730 5.86 -10.65 22.66
N ARG A 731 6.37 -10.66 23.89
CA ARG A 731 7.71 -11.18 24.18
C ARG A 731 7.80 -12.69 23.95
N ARG A 732 6.77 -13.45 24.35
CA ARG A 732 6.68 -14.90 24.03
C ARG A 732 6.60 -15.11 22.52
N LYS A 733 5.77 -14.32 21.83
CA LYS A 733 5.64 -14.39 20.37
C LYS A 733 6.93 -14.00 19.64
N GLU A 734 7.69 -13.04 20.16
CA GLU A 734 9.02 -12.68 19.66
C GLU A 734 9.93 -13.91 19.69
N ALA A 735 9.96 -14.62 20.82
CA ALA A 735 10.74 -15.84 20.98
C ALA A 735 10.27 -16.96 20.03
N GLU A 736 8.97 -17.20 19.89
CA GLU A 736 8.39 -18.14 18.92
C GLU A 736 8.71 -17.78 17.46
N THR A 737 8.69 -16.50 17.10
CA THR A 737 9.01 -16.05 15.73
C THR A 737 10.50 -16.23 15.44
N TYR A 738 11.38 -15.98 16.41
CA TYR A 738 12.80 -16.37 16.25
C TYR A 738 12.95 -17.87 16.05
N GLU A 739 12.18 -18.70 16.77
CA GLU A 739 12.19 -20.15 16.60
C GLU A 739 11.75 -20.56 15.19
N LYS A 740 10.62 -20.02 14.69
CA LYS A 740 10.13 -20.27 13.32
C LYS A 740 11.11 -19.83 12.24
N THR A 741 11.83 -18.74 12.47
CA THR A 741 12.86 -18.23 11.55
C THR A 741 14.25 -18.83 11.79
N GLN A 742 14.34 -19.92 12.58
CA GLN A 742 15.57 -20.65 12.89
C GLN A 742 16.67 -19.82 13.59
N GLN A 743 16.31 -18.69 14.20
CA GLN A 743 17.19 -17.85 15.01
C GLN A 743 17.21 -18.31 16.48
N PHE A 744 17.48 -19.60 16.71
CA PHE A 744 17.32 -20.29 18.00
C PHE A 744 18.09 -19.63 19.16
N LYS A 745 19.30 -19.11 18.92
CA LYS A 745 20.08 -18.39 19.96
C LYS A 745 19.36 -17.14 20.46
N LYS A 746 18.70 -16.40 19.56
CA LYS A 746 17.92 -15.20 19.93
C LYS A 746 16.63 -15.60 20.63
N ALA A 747 15.91 -16.61 20.12
CA ALA A 747 14.72 -17.18 20.78
C ALA A 747 15.00 -17.55 22.25
N ALA A 748 16.07 -18.32 22.49
CA ALA A 748 16.46 -18.73 23.83
C ALA A 748 16.83 -17.56 24.74
N ALA A 749 17.56 -16.58 24.22
CA ALA A 749 17.92 -15.37 24.97
C ALA A 749 16.68 -14.54 25.35
N THR A 750 15.68 -14.47 24.46
CA THR A 750 14.40 -13.80 24.71
C THR A 750 13.61 -14.52 25.80
N TYR A 751 13.47 -15.84 25.76
CA TYR A 751 12.82 -16.60 26.84
C TYR A 751 13.54 -16.43 28.20
N VAL A 752 14.87 -16.44 28.23
CA VAL A 752 15.63 -16.14 29.47
C VAL A 752 15.36 -14.72 29.97
N ARG A 753 15.23 -13.75 29.05
CA ARG A 753 14.89 -12.36 29.41
C ARG A 753 13.50 -12.27 30.02
N ILE A 754 12.52 -12.98 29.48
CA ILE A 754 11.17 -13.09 30.04
C ILE A 754 11.26 -13.60 31.48
N PHE A 755 11.95 -14.72 31.71
CA PHE A 755 12.11 -15.27 33.06
C PHE A 755 12.80 -14.31 34.06
N ARG A 756 13.78 -13.52 33.60
CA ARG A 756 14.54 -12.62 34.48
C ARG A 756 13.86 -11.30 34.79
N ARG A 757 13.07 -10.77 33.85
CA ARG A 757 12.54 -9.39 33.93
C ARG A 757 11.01 -9.31 33.96
N HIS A 758 10.32 -10.40 33.64
CA HIS A 758 8.87 -10.41 33.42
C HIS A 758 8.22 -11.64 34.06
N GLN A 759 8.48 -11.87 35.35
CA GLN A 759 7.95 -13.03 36.08
C GLN A 759 6.44 -13.01 36.25
N GLU A 760 5.84 -11.82 36.17
CA GLU A 760 4.40 -11.56 36.15
C GLU A 760 3.68 -12.24 34.98
N CYS A 761 4.41 -12.65 33.92
CA CYS A 761 3.83 -13.27 32.73
C CYS A 761 3.37 -14.73 32.89
N GLY A 762 3.51 -15.34 34.06
CA GLY A 762 3.04 -16.71 34.36
C GLY A 762 3.80 -17.84 33.64
N GLU A 763 3.53 -19.11 33.99
CA GLU A 763 4.06 -20.34 33.35
C GLU A 763 5.60 -20.33 33.12
N MET A 764 6.34 -19.89 34.13
CA MET A 764 7.80 -19.70 34.04
C MET A 764 8.57 -21.01 33.88
N ASP A 765 8.00 -22.14 34.29
CA ASP A 765 8.56 -23.46 34.02
C ASP A 765 8.53 -23.78 32.51
N GLU A 766 7.45 -23.46 31.81
CA GLU A 766 7.38 -23.59 30.34
C GLU A 766 8.37 -22.64 29.64
N VAL A 767 8.47 -21.39 30.09
CA VAL A 767 9.42 -20.40 29.55
C VAL A 767 10.87 -20.91 29.65
N LEU A 768 11.26 -21.46 30.80
CA LEU A 768 12.59 -22.04 30.98
C LEU A 768 12.78 -23.31 30.13
N TYR A 769 11.74 -24.15 30.01
CA TYR A 769 11.79 -25.33 29.16
C TYR A 769 12.02 -24.98 27.69
N ASN A 770 11.26 -24.02 27.15
CA ASN A 770 11.40 -23.55 25.76
C ASN A 770 12.73 -22.82 25.53
N ALA A 771 13.23 -22.08 26.52
CA ALA A 771 14.58 -21.51 26.48
C ALA A 771 15.65 -22.59 26.35
N ALA A 772 15.55 -23.67 27.13
CA ALA A 772 16.51 -24.76 27.10
C ALA A 772 16.50 -25.51 25.75
N ILE A 773 15.31 -25.80 25.20
CA ILE A 773 15.16 -26.41 23.87
C ILE A 773 15.79 -25.53 22.79
N ASN A 774 15.53 -24.23 22.81
CA ASN A 774 16.11 -23.32 21.82
C ASN A 774 17.63 -23.16 21.99
N PHE A 775 18.18 -23.23 23.21
CA PHE A 775 19.64 -23.29 23.39
C PHE A 775 20.23 -24.60 22.85
N GLU A 776 19.54 -25.71 23.02
CA GLU A 776 19.94 -27.01 22.47
C GLU A 776 19.92 -27.01 20.94
N ALA A 777 18.86 -26.50 20.32
CA ALA A 777 18.76 -26.30 18.87
C ALA A 777 19.83 -25.32 18.32
N ALA A 778 20.29 -24.38 19.14
CA ALA A 778 21.40 -23.49 18.82
C ALA A 778 22.81 -24.10 19.08
N HIS A 779 22.90 -25.38 19.42
CA HIS A 779 24.14 -26.08 19.82
C HIS A 779 24.85 -25.47 21.05
N LEU A 780 24.10 -24.76 21.92
CA LEU A 780 24.60 -24.15 23.15
C LEU A 780 24.22 -25.00 24.37
N LEU A 781 24.61 -26.28 24.36
CA LEU A 781 24.23 -27.29 25.36
C LEU A 781 24.55 -26.88 26.81
N GLY A 782 25.68 -26.21 27.06
CA GLY A 782 26.02 -25.72 28.40
C GLY A 782 24.99 -24.70 28.95
N ARG A 783 24.44 -23.84 28.09
CA ARG A 783 23.36 -22.91 28.48
C ARG A 783 22.03 -23.64 28.68
N ALA A 784 21.74 -24.64 27.84
CA ALA A 784 20.55 -25.48 28.01
C ALA A 784 20.56 -26.19 29.37
N ILE A 785 21.69 -26.78 29.77
CA ILE A 785 21.87 -27.41 31.09
C ILE A 785 21.64 -26.39 32.21
N GLN A 786 22.27 -25.21 32.16
CA GLN A 786 22.09 -24.18 33.19
C GLN A 786 20.62 -23.78 33.36
N VAL A 787 19.90 -23.56 32.26
CA VAL A 787 18.47 -23.21 32.29
C VAL A 787 17.63 -24.35 32.87
N ARG A 788 17.91 -25.61 32.49
CA ARG A 788 17.24 -26.80 33.04
C ARG A 788 17.49 -26.98 34.53
N THR A 789 18.71 -26.74 35.00
CA THR A 789 19.05 -26.77 36.43
C THR A 789 18.26 -25.72 37.21
N VAL A 790 18.20 -24.48 36.73
CA VAL A 790 17.38 -23.42 37.34
C VAL A 790 15.91 -23.82 37.38
N MET A 791 15.39 -24.45 36.32
CA MET A 791 14.01 -24.92 36.29
C MET A 791 13.73 -26.00 37.35
N ILE A 792 14.62 -26.98 37.49
CA ILE A 792 14.50 -28.05 38.50
C ILE A 792 14.54 -27.47 39.93
N GLU A 793 15.42 -26.51 40.18
CA GLU A 793 15.57 -25.86 41.49
C GLU A 793 14.37 -25.00 41.86
N ARG A 794 13.85 -24.20 40.91
CA ARG A 794 12.75 -23.26 41.14
C ARG A 794 11.37 -23.90 41.06
N TYR A 795 11.21 -24.92 40.23
CA TYR A 795 9.92 -25.58 39.96
C TYR A 795 10.03 -27.12 40.12
N PRO A 796 10.43 -27.64 41.29
CA PRO A 796 10.75 -29.07 41.47
C PRO A 796 9.54 -30.01 41.31
N GLN A 797 8.31 -29.49 41.42
CA GLN A 797 7.06 -30.25 41.26
C GLN A 797 6.52 -30.23 39.81
N SER A 798 7.11 -29.43 38.92
CA SER A 798 6.65 -29.36 37.52
C SER A 798 6.94 -30.67 36.78
N ALA A 799 5.99 -31.11 35.96
CA ALA A 799 6.19 -32.26 35.07
C ALA A 799 7.34 -32.02 34.08
N LEU A 800 7.61 -30.76 33.70
CA LEU A 800 8.72 -30.38 32.84
C LEU A 800 10.07 -30.51 33.56
N SER A 801 10.12 -30.26 34.86
CA SER A 801 11.33 -30.49 35.68
C SER A 801 11.71 -31.96 35.74
N LYS A 802 10.72 -32.87 35.81
CA LYS A 802 10.96 -34.30 35.67
C LYS A 802 11.59 -34.64 34.32
N LYS A 803 11.06 -34.10 33.20
CA LYS A 803 11.67 -34.28 31.87
C LYS A 803 13.10 -33.74 31.84
N ALA A 804 13.33 -32.56 32.41
CA ALA A 804 14.63 -31.90 32.38
C ALA A 804 15.76 -32.67 33.07
N VAL A 805 15.50 -33.42 34.15
CA VAL A 805 16.53 -34.28 34.78
C VAL A 805 17.10 -35.28 33.77
N TYR A 806 16.23 -35.92 32.99
CA TYR A 806 16.65 -36.86 31.94
C TYR A 806 17.39 -36.15 30.80
N LEU A 807 16.86 -35.01 30.33
CA LEU A 807 17.47 -34.24 29.24
C LEU A 807 18.84 -33.65 29.60
N ILE A 808 19.09 -33.33 30.88
CA ILE A 808 20.42 -32.93 31.33
C ILE A 808 21.41 -34.09 31.16
N GLY A 809 20.99 -35.33 31.48
CA GLY A 809 21.79 -36.54 31.22
C GLY A 809 22.16 -36.68 29.75
N GLN A 810 21.18 -36.49 28.84
CA GLN A 810 21.41 -36.49 27.40
C GLN A 810 22.34 -35.36 26.93
N ASN A 811 22.22 -34.16 27.49
CA ASN A 811 23.11 -33.05 27.14
C ASN A 811 24.55 -33.30 27.57
N PHE A 812 24.77 -33.85 28.77
CA PHE A 812 26.11 -34.23 29.19
C PHE A 812 26.68 -35.39 28.36
N GLN A 813 25.84 -36.36 27.97
CA GLN A 813 26.22 -37.42 27.04
C GLN A 813 26.64 -36.84 25.68
N ALA A 814 25.89 -35.89 25.12
CA ALA A 814 26.22 -35.22 23.87
C ALA A 814 27.51 -34.39 23.95
N LEU A 815 27.85 -33.89 25.14
CA LEU A 815 29.12 -33.19 25.41
C LEU A 815 30.27 -34.15 25.80
N ALA A 816 30.06 -35.47 25.78
CA ALA A 816 31.01 -36.51 26.22
C ALA A 816 31.45 -36.41 27.70
N TYR A 817 30.66 -35.77 28.56
CA TYR A 817 30.84 -35.77 30.02
C TYR A 817 30.09 -36.96 30.64
N TYR A 818 30.60 -38.15 30.38
CA TYR A 818 29.91 -39.41 30.69
C TYR A 818 29.66 -39.63 32.18
N GLU A 819 30.53 -39.11 33.06
CA GLU A 819 30.35 -39.24 34.52
C GLU A 819 29.11 -38.45 34.99
N GLN A 820 28.96 -37.22 34.51
CA GLN A 820 27.81 -36.36 34.81
C GLN A 820 26.54 -36.93 34.17
N ALA A 821 26.63 -37.40 32.93
CA ALA A 821 25.50 -38.06 32.26
C ALA A 821 24.98 -39.26 33.06
N ALA A 822 25.89 -40.15 33.49
CA ALA A 822 25.55 -41.30 34.33
C ALA A 822 24.85 -40.87 35.63
N LYS A 823 25.40 -39.88 36.37
CA LYS A 823 24.78 -39.36 37.61
C LYS A 823 23.34 -38.89 37.41
N TYR A 824 23.06 -38.14 36.34
CA TYR A 824 21.70 -37.65 36.07
C TYR A 824 20.74 -38.78 35.65
N TYR A 825 21.23 -39.76 34.87
CA TYR A 825 20.44 -40.93 34.54
C TYR A 825 20.17 -41.83 35.76
N GLU A 826 21.15 -42.04 36.63
CA GLU A 826 21.01 -42.75 37.90
C GLU A 826 19.97 -42.06 38.79
N GLN A 827 20.08 -40.73 38.94
CA GLN A 827 19.13 -39.93 39.70
C GLN A 827 17.70 -40.08 39.16
N PHE A 828 17.55 -39.99 37.83
CA PHE A 828 16.27 -40.16 37.17
C PHE A 828 15.70 -41.55 37.39
N ALA A 829 16.48 -42.61 37.16
CA ALA A 829 16.04 -44.00 37.28
C ALA A 829 15.69 -44.39 38.73
N ARG A 830 16.41 -43.87 39.73
CA ARG A 830 16.09 -44.09 41.15
C ARG A 830 14.79 -43.40 41.57
N LYS A 831 14.55 -42.17 41.11
CA LYS A 831 13.36 -41.39 41.46
C LYS A 831 12.12 -41.82 40.67
N PHE A 832 12.30 -42.26 39.43
CA PHE A 832 11.21 -42.56 38.49
C PHE A 832 11.38 -43.91 37.77
N PRO A 833 11.51 -45.04 38.51
CA PRO A 833 11.81 -46.35 37.90
C PRO A 833 10.71 -46.88 36.97
N GLY A 834 9.48 -46.35 37.07
CA GLY A 834 8.33 -46.71 36.23
C GLY A 834 8.25 -45.98 34.89
N GLU A 835 9.12 -45.01 34.61
CA GLU A 835 9.13 -44.27 33.34
C GLU A 835 9.84 -45.08 32.27
N ASP A 836 9.07 -45.80 31.45
CA ASP A 836 9.57 -46.73 30.44
C ASP A 836 9.43 -46.21 29.00
N GLY A 837 9.17 -44.91 28.84
CA GLY A 837 8.97 -44.26 27.54
C GLY A 837 7.65 -44.62 26.81
N THR A 838 6.80 -45.49 27.37
CA THR A 838 5.56 -45.91 26.70
C THR A 838 4.49 -44.82 26.65
N LYS A 839 4.49 -43.92 27.65
CA LYS A 839 3.51 -42.82 27.78
C LYS A 839 3.81 -41.60 26.90
N CYS A 840 4.93 -41.57 26.19
CA CYS A 840 5.28 -40.48 25.28
C CYS A 840 4.53 -40.61 23.95
N ASP A 841 4.11 -39.48 23.38
CA ASP A 841 3.59 -39.40 22.02
C ASP A 841 4.69 -39.65 20.96
N ALA A 842 4.29 -39.67 19.69
CA ALA A 842 5.19 -39.95 18.59
C ALA A 842 6.24 -38.82 18.37
N ASP A 843 5.89 -37.58 18.68
CA ASP A 843 6.74 -36.41 18.45
C ASP A 843 7.83 -36.32 19.51
N ASP A 844 7.49 -36.53 20.79
CA ASP A 844 8.45 -36.62 21.91
C ASP A 844 9.49 -37.72 21.66
N LYS A 845 9.06 -38.86 21.09
CA LYS A 845 9.96 -39.96 20.71
C LYS A 845 10.87 -39.57 19.55
N LYS A 846 10.33 -38.90 18.53
CA LYS A 846 11.10 -38.46 17.35
C LYS A 846 12.12 -37.37 17.70
N ALA A 847 11.76 -36.46 18.61
CA ALA A 847 12.61 -35.39 19.09
C ALA A 847 13.65 -35.86 20.14
N GLY A 848 13.59 -37.13 20.57
CA GLY A 848 14.52 -37.68 21.56
C GLY A 848 14.32 -37.16 22.99
N ILE A 849 13.20 -36.47 23.26
CA ILE A 849 12.92 -35.81 24.54
C ILE A 849 12.07 -36.66 25.51
N CYS A 850 11.75 -37.89 25.11
CA CYS A 850 10.97 -38.82 25.91
C CYS A 850 11.78 -39.36 27.12
N PRO A 851 11.34 -39.12 28.37
CA PRO A 851 12.04 -39.63 29.54
C PRO A 851 11.95 -41.16 29.64
N ASN A 852 13.10 -41.82 29.80
CA ASN A 852 13.20 -43.28 29.82
C ASN A 852 14.22 -43.76 30.87
N ALA A 853 13.72 -44.27 31.99
CA ALA A 853 14.55 -44.78 33.09
C ALA A 853 15.26 -46.09 32.74
N ILE A 854 14.70 -46.90 31.85
CA ILE A 854 15.32 -48.15 31.40
C ILE A 854 16.57 -47.81 30.58
N GLU A 855 16.41 -46.98 29.56
CA GLU A 855 17.51 -46.56 28.69
C GLU A 855 18.55 -45.76 29.47
N GLY A 856 18.12 -44.80 30.30
CA GLY A 856 19.05 -44.02 31.12
C GLY A 856 19.92 -44.90 32.01
N LEU A 857 19.36 -45.88 32.70
CA LEU A 857 20.12 -46.76 33.59
C LEU A 857 21.03 -47.74 32.84
N GLU A 858 20.60 -48.21 31.66
CA GLU A 858 21.45 -49.00 30.76
C GLU A 858 22.68 -48.18 30.30
N GLN A 859 22.46 -46.93 29.87
CA GLN A 859 23.53 -46.01 29.47
C GLN A 859 24.46 -45.65 30.63
N ALA A 860 23.92 -45.39 31.82
CA ALA A 860 24.71 -45.13 33.02
C ALA A 860 25.64 -46.31 33.32
N THR A 861 25.12 -47.54 33.32
CA THR A 861 25.92 -48.75 33.53
C THR A 861 27.06 -48.85 32.52
N PHE A 862 26.76 -48.62 31.24
CA PHE A 862 27.76 -48.65 30.18
C PHE A 862 28.84 -47.57 30.35
N PHE A 863 28.45 -46.33 30.66
CA PHE A 863 29.38 -45.23 30.92
C PHE A 863 30.29 -45.51 32.12
N ARG A 864 29.76 -46.08 33.20
CA ARG A 864 30.57 -46.47 34.37
C ARG A 864 31.63 -47.52 34.02
N ILE A 865 31.28 -48.54 33.24
CA ILE A 865 32.24 -49.56 32.74
C ILE A 865 33.36 -48.88 31.93
N GLY A 866 32.97 -48.00 31.00
CA GLY A 866 33.89 -47.26 30.13
C GLY A 866 34.85 -46.34 30.90
N LEU A 867 34.35 -45.67 31.94
CA LEU A 867 35.13 -44.81 32.83
C LEU A 867 36.04 -45.60 33.80
N GLY A 868 35.84 -46.91 33.93
CA GLY A 868 36.56 -47.73 34.92
C GLY A 868 36.01 -47.61 36.34
N ASP A 869 34.83 -47.02 36.52
CA ASP A 869 34.12 -46.96 37.79
C ASP A 869 33.37 -48.28 38.02
N ASP A 870 34.15 -49.32 38.29
CA ASP A 870 33.68 -50.70 38.31
C ASP A 870 32.61 -50.93 39.39
N GLN A 871 32.71 -50.24 40.54
CA GLN A 871 31.76 -50.38 41.64
C GLN A 871 30.39 -49.78 41.27
N ALA A 872 30.36 -48.56 40.74
CA ALA A 872 29.11 -47.93 40.32
C ALA A 872 28.45 -48.71 39.17
N ALA A 873 29.23 -49.24 38.23
CA ALA A 873 28.72 -50.10 37.16
C ALA A 873 27.99 -51.33 37.70
N MET A 874 28.54 -52.00 38.71
CA MET A 874 27.90 -53.15 39.34
C MET A 874 26.62 -52.75 40.09
N GLU A 875 26.63 -51.63 40.80
CA GLU A 875 25.45 -51.12 41.52
C GLU A 875 24.30 -50.75 40.58
N ASP A 876 24.61 -50.14 39.43
CA ASP A 876 23.63 -49.79 38.40
C ASP A 876 23.07 -51.03 37.70
N ALA A 877 23.92 -52.02 37.38
CA ALA A 877 23.49 -53.29 36.84
C ALA A 877 22.56 -54.05 37.83
N ASP A 878 22.89 -54.04 39.12
CA ASP A 878 22.05 -54.63 40.16
C ASP A 878 20.75 -53.86 40.36
N LEU A 879 20.76 -52.53 40.24
CA LEU A 879 19.54 -51.72 40.23
C LEU A 879 18.66 -52.05 39.02
N PHE A 880 19.27 -52.18 37.83
CA PHE A 880 18.56 -52.55 36.61
C PHE A 880 17.93 -53.94 36.75
N ALA A 881 18.68 -54.93 37.24
CA ALA A 881 18.17 -56.27 37.46
C ALA A 881 17.06 -56.31 38.53
N ARG A 882 17.17 -55.53 39.61
CA ARG A 882 16.11 -55.43 40.63
C ARG A 882 14.81 -54.88 40.04
N ASN A 883 14.90 -53.81 39.24
CA ASN A 883 13.73 -53.13 38.70
C ASN A 883 13.11 -53.86 37.50
N TYR A 884 13.93 -54.45 36.62
CA TYR A 884 13.50 -54.83 35.28
C TYR A 884 13.67 -56.32 34.91
N ARG A 885 14.32 -57.16 35.73
CA ARG A 885 14.60 -58.57 35.38
C ARG A 885 13.38 -59.38 34.93
N ARG A 886 12.21 -59.17 35.55
CA ARG A 886 10.98 -59.90 35.20
C ARG A 886 10.32 -59.35 33.93
N LYS A 887 10.37 -58.03 33.73
CA LYS A 887 9.73 -57.33 32.60
C LYS A 887 10.58 -57.43 31.32
N LEU A 888 11.90 -57.35 31.46
CA LEU A 888 12.87 -57.23 30.37
C LEU A 888 14.02 -58.24 30.54
N PRO A 889 13.74 -59.56 30.50
CA PRO A 889 14.73 -60.59 30.80
C PRO A 889 15.92 -60.60 29.84
N ARG A 890 15.71 -60.27 28.56
CA ARG A 890 16.78 -60.22 27.55
C ARG A 890 17.72 -59.03 27.73
N GLN A 891 17.19 -57.82 27.92
CA GLN A 891 18.00 -56.62 28.17
C GLN A 891 18.75 -56.75 29.50
N THR A 892 18.09 -57.29 30.54
CA THR A 892 18.76 -57.59 31.81
C THR A 892 19.92 -58.56 31.61
N SER A 893 19.76 -59.59 30.76
CA SER A 893 20.86 -60.49 30.40
C SER A 893 22.04 -59.74 29.77
N GLN A 894 21.79 -58.75 28.91
CA GLN A 894 22.83 -57.96 28.27
C GLN A 894 23.59 -57.08 29.27
N VAL A 895 22.89 -56.40 30.17
CA VAL A 895 23.49 -55.60 31.24
C VAL A 895 24.33 -56.49 32.18
N MET A 896 23.83 -57.66 32.58
CA MET A 896 24.59 -58.56 33.46
C MET A 896 25.79 -59.22 32.75
N PHE A 897 25.70 -59.44 31.44
CA PHE A 897 26.80 -59.96 30.63
C PHE A 897 27.96 -58.96 30.55
N SER A 898 27.67 -57.65 30.38
CA SER A 898 28.68 -56.61 30.19
C SER A 898 29.60 -56.45 31.42
N ILE A 899 29.10 -56.70 32.63
CA ILE A 899 29.89 -56.69 33.88
C ILE A 899 31.08 -57.67 33.82
N GLY A 900 30.97 -58.77 33.08
CA GLY A 900 32.07 -59.73 32.96
C GLY A 900 33.34 -59.13 32.32
N SER A 901 33.18 -58.09 31.50
CA SER A 901 34.30 -57.37 30.88
C SER A 901 35.21 -56.67 31.91
N ILE A 902 34.67 -56.27 33.06
CA ILE A 902 35.42 -55.68 34.17
C ILE A 902 36.47 -56.67 34.67
N TYR A 903 36.05 -57.90 34.97
CA TYR A 903 36.94 -58.95 35.46
C TYR A 903 37.97 -59.40 34.41
N GLU A 904 37.59 -59.43 33.13
CA GLU A 904 38.51 -59.71 32.02
C GLU A 904 39.60 -58.62 31.91
N ARG A 905 39.23 -57.34 31.98
CA ARG A 905 40.16 -56.20 31.92
C ARG A 905 41.13 -56.18 33.10
N GLN A 906 40.66 -56.51 34.29
CA GLN A 906 41.50 -56.61 35.50
C GLN A 906 42.40 -57.86 35.52
N ASN A 907 42.33 -58.73 34.51
CA ASN A 907 43.06 -60.00 34.41
C ASN A 907 42.86 -60.89 35.65
N ARG A 908 41.60 -61.00 36.12
CA ARG A 908 41.23 -61.80 37.30
C ARG A 908 40.50 -63.08 36.87
N PRO A 909 41.23 -64.13 36.42
CA PRO A 909 40.64 -65.30 35.76
C PRO A 909 39.63 -66.05 36.64
N SER A 910 39.84 -66.13 37.96
CA SER A 910 38.90 -66.78 38.88
C SER A 910 37.54 -66.09 38.90
N GLN A 911 37.50 -64.75 38.91
CA GLN A 911 36.26 -63.98 38.91
C GLN A 911 35.54 -64.05 37.56
N VAL A 912 36.30 -64.04 36.44
CA VAL A 912 35.75 -64.29 35.09
C VAL A 912 35.01 -65.62 35.05
N ILE A 913 35.62 -66.68 35.60
CA ILE A 913 35.01 -68.02 35.64
C ILE A 913 33.72 -67.98 36.47
N SER A 914 33.77 -67.48 37.70
CA SER A 914 32.59 -67.42 38.60
C SER A 914 31.45 -66.61 37.99
N HIS A 915 31.73 -65.40 37.48
CA HIS A 915 30.74 -64.51 36.89
C HIS A 915 30.06 -65.13 35.67
N TYR A 916 30.83 -65.60 34.69
CA TYR A 916 30.24 -66.14 33.47
C TYR A 916 29.56 -67.50 33.68
N GLN A 917 30.00 -68.32 34.64
CA GLN A 917 29.27 -69.53 35.03
C GLN A 917 27.91 -69.19 35.65
N GLU A 918 27.87 -68.20 36.55
CA GLU A 918 26.63 -67.73 37.16
C GLU A 918 25.70 -67.09 36.11
N TYR A 919 26.25 -66.28 35.21
CA TYR A 919 25.54 -65.71 34.07
C TYR A 919 24.91 -66.82 33.21
N LEU A 920 25.67 -67.83 32.80
CA LEU A 920 25.16 -68.95 32.00
C LEU A 920 24.07 -69.73 32.76
N LYS A 921 24.19 -69.89 34.08
CA LYS A 921 23.17 -70.54 34.92
C LYS A 921 21.87 -69.73 34.98
N LYS A 922 21.95 -68.43 35.22
CA LYS A 922 20.78 -67.54 35.42
C LYS A 922 20.13 -67.11 34.09
N TYR A 923 20.93 -66.80 33.09
CA TYR A 923 20.50 -66.14 31.85
C TYR A 923 20.73 -66.99 30.60
N GLY A 924 21.34 -68.18 30.68
CA GLY A 924 21.68 -68.99 29.50
C GLY A 924 20.50 -69.35 28.57
N LYS A 925 19.27 -69.34 29.07
CA LYS A 925 18.05 -69.58 28.27
C LYS A 925 17.52 -68.34 27.54
N VAL A 926 17.78 -67.15 28.08
CA VAL A 926 17.25 -65.86 27.56
C VAL A 926 18.32 -65.02 26.86
N GLY A 927 19.59 -65.25 27.16
CA GLY A 927 20.74 -64.59 26.55
C GLY A 927 20.85 -64.89 25.06
N THR A 928 21.41 -63.93 24.33
CA THR A 928 21.55 -64.03 22.88
C THR A 928 22.68 -65.01 22.51
N PRO A 929 22.64 -65.65 21.31
CA PRO A 929 23.62 -66.70 20.97
C PRO A 929 25.09 -66.26 21.04
N HIS A 930 25.42 -65.02 20.67
CA HIS A 930 26.79 -64.51 20.70
C HIS A 930 27.31 -64.39 22.14
N GLN A 931 26.51 -63.87 23.08
CA GLN A 931 26.87 -63.78 24.50
C GLN A 931 27.15 -65.17 25.10
N ILE A 932 26.39 -66.19 24.72
CA ILE A 932 26.62 -67.56 25.22
C ILE A 932 27.96 -68.10 24.71
N ILE A 933 28.29 -67.88 23.44
CA ILE A 933 29.57 -68.32 22.86
C ILE A 933 30.74 -67.55 23.48
N GLN A 934 30.62 -66.23 23.62
CA GLN A 934 31.62 -65.38 24.27
C GLN A 934 31.85 -65.77 25.72
N ALA A 935 30.79 -65.98 26.52
CA ALA A 935 30.92 -66.41 27.91
C ALA A 935 31.69 -67.73 28.03
N ASN A 936 31.38 -68.72 27.19
CA ASN A 936 32.12 -69.99 27.17
C ASN A 936 33.59 -69.79 26.73
N THR A 937 33.84 -68.93 25.74
CA THR A 937 35.19 -68.63 25.25
C THR A 937 36.03 -67.93 26.33
N ALA A 938 35.45 -66.95 27.04
CA ALA A 938 36.08 -66.24 28.14
C ALA A 938 36.41 -67.17 29.32
N ILE A 939 35.50 -68.07 29.69
CA ILE A 939 35.76 -69.11 30.71
C ILE A 939 36.90 -70.03 30.24
N GLY A 940 36.88 -70.48 28.98
CA GLY A 940 37.94 -71.31 28.40
C GLY A 940 39.31 -70.63 28.45
N ARG A 941 39.36 -69.36 28.07
CA ARG A 941 40.58 -68.52 28.13
C ARG A 941 41.08 -68.37 29.56
N ALA A 942 40.20 -68.11 30.53
CA ALA A 942 40.56 -67.99 31.93
C ALA A 942 41.14 -69.29 32.49
N TYR A 943 40.55 -70.46 32.19
CA TYR A 943 41.14 -71.75 32.55
C TYR A 943 42.49 -72.00 31.87
N TRP A 944 42.63 -71.58 30.60
CA TRP A 944 43.89 -71.69 29.87
C TRP A 944 45.02 -70.87 30.53
N GLN A 945 44.73 -69.64 30.94
CA GLN A 945 45.67 -68.77 31.68
C GLN A 945 46.08 -69.39 33.02
N LEU A 946 45.17 -70.08 33.71
CA LEU A 946 45.45 -70.81 34.95
C LEU A 946 46.16 -72.16 34.73
N ASN A 947 46.61 -72.47 33.50
CA ASN A 947 47.20 -73.74 33.10
C ASN A 947 46.30 -74.98 33.36
N ARG A 948 44.99 -74.78 33.48
CA ARG A 948 43.96 -75.83 33.66
C ARG A 948 43.40 -76.27 32.32
N LYS A 949 44.27 -76.87 31.50
CA LYS A 949 44.00 -77.15 30.08
C LYS A 949 42.86 -78.16 29.87
N ASN A 950 42.60 -79.07 30.79
CA ASN A 950 41.53 -80.06 30.62
C ASN A 950 40.14 -79.40 30.76
N GLU A 951 39.99 -78.51 31.73
CA GLU A 951 38.77 -77.73 31.96
C GLU A 951 38.54 -76.73 30.83
N ALA A 952 39.60 -76.04 30.37
CA ALA A 952 39.52 -75.13 29.23
C ALA A 952 38.95 -75.81 27.97
N LYS A 953 39.39 -77.05 27.69
CA LYS A 953 38.95 -77.84 26.53
C LYS A 953 37.43 -78.00 26.45
N LYS A 954 36.77 -78.22 27.59
CA LYS A 954 35.31 -78.38 27.67
C LYS A 954 34.58 -77.12 27.20
N TYR A 955 35.03 -75.96 27.64
CA TYR A 955 34.39 -74.68 27.35
C TYR A 955 34.65 -74.22 25.91
N PHE A 956 35.89 -74.36 25.40
CA PHE A 956 36.19 -74.11 23.99
C PHE A 956 35.38 -75.03 23.06
N SER A 957 35.27 -76.32 23.39
CA SER A 957 34.43 -77.25 22.63
C SER A 957 32.96 -76.84 22.64
N THR A 958 32.47 -76.29 23.75
CA THR A 958 31.07 -75.83 23.88
C THR A 958 30.83 -74.58 23.04
N ALA A 959 31.77 -73.63 22.99
CA ALA A 959 31.70 -72.44 22.15
C ALA A 959 31.65 -72.81 20.65
N VAL A 960 32.56 -73.68 20.18
CA VAL A 960 32.58 -74.16 18.79
C VAL A 960 31.31 -74.93 18.44
N LYS A 961 30.81 -75.78 19.35
CA LYS A 961 29.52 -76.46 19.18
C LYS A 961 28.38 -75.46 19.05
N GLY A 962 28.31 -74.44 19.91
CA GLY A 962 27.28 -73.40 19.84
C GLY A 962 27.24 -72.67 18.50
N TRP A 963 28.41 -72.39 17.92
CA TRP A 963 28.54 -71.85 16.56
C TRP A 963 27.98 -72.81 15.51
N THR A 964 28.52 -74.03 15.46
CA THR A 964 28.15 -75.05 14.45
C THR A 964 26.71 -75.56 14.58
N SER A 965 26.13 -75.55 15.78
CA SER A 965 24.77 -76.03 16.06
C SER A 965 23.66 -75.02 15.71
N GLY A 966 23.99 -73.86 15.15
CA GLY A 966 23.00 -72.95 14.58
C GLY A 966 22.94 -71.54 15.17
N ALA A 967 23.95 -71.08 15.93
CA ALA A 967 24.01 -69.66 16.33
C ALA A 967 23.87 -68.68 15.16
N PRO A 968 24.48 -68.92 13.97
CA PRO A 968 24.26 -68.06 12.80
C PRO A 968 22.81 -67.93 12.38
N LYS A 969 22.05 -69.03 12.38
CA LYS A 969 20.61 -69.02 12.03
C LYS A 969 19.80 -68.28 13.10
N ARG A 970 20.11 -68.51 14.39
CA ARG A 970 19.42 -67.87 15.51
C ARG A 970 19.64 -66.36 15.56
N ILE A 971 20.85 -65.88 15.25
CA ILE A 971 21.13 -64.42 15.22
C ILE A 971 20.37 -63.75 14.06
N ARG A 972 20.32 -64.37 12.87
CA ARG A 972 19.53 -63.86 11.74
C ARG A 972 18.04 -63.71 12.09
N GLY A 973 17.49 -64.67 12.84
CA GLY A 973 16.09 -64.72 13.26
C GLY A 973 15.67 -63.78 14.40
N LEU A 974 16.53 -62.87 14.86
CA LEU A 974 16.15 -61.87 15.88
C LEU A 974 15.29 -60.76 15.26
N ASN A 975 14.00 -60.68 15.54
CA ASN A 975 13.08 -59.75 14.85
C ASN A 975 13.16 -58.29 15.34
N ASP A 976 13.65 -58.08 16.56
CA ASP A 976 13.70 -56.81 17.30
C ASP A 976 15.12 -56.19 17.31
N THR A 977 15.92 -56.50 16.30
CA THR A 977 17.35 -56.12 16.23
C THR A 977 17.68 -55.61 14.83
N SER A 978 18.40 -54.49 14.73
CA SER A 978 18.80 -53.92 13.43
C SER A 978 19.75 -54.84 12.67
N LYS A 979 19.89 -54.62 11.36
CA LYS A 979 20.78 -55.42 10.51
C LYS A 979 22.24 -55.28 10.93
N GLU A 980 22.64 -54.06 11.31
CA GLU A 980 23.98 -53.71 11.75
C GLU A 980 24.33 -54.42 13.06
N THR A 981 23.40 -54.43 14.03
CA THR A 981 23.59 -55.13 15.31
C THR A 981 23.62 -56.65 15.13
N LYS A 982 22.82 -57.20 14.21
CA LYS A 982 22.93 -58.63 13.84
C LYS A 982 24.30 -58.95 13.24
N ALA A 983 24.83 -58.08 12.38
CA ALA A 983 26.17 -58.24 11.81
C ALA A 983 27.26 -58.21 12.91
N ALA A 984 27.15 -57.31 13.89
CA ALA A 984 28.06 -57.24 15.03
C ALA A 984 28.00 -58.53 15.86
N PHE A 985 26.80 -58.98 16.24
CA PHE A 985 26.60 -60.22 16.99
C PHE A 985 27.14 -61.45 16.24
N MET A 986 26.97 -61.49 14.90
CA MET A 986 27.53 -62.54 14.06
C MET A 986 29.05 -62.55 14.08
N ARG A 987 29.68 -61.37 13.96
CA ARG A 987 31.14 -61.22 14.00
C ARG A 987 31.71 -61.63 15.36
N GLU A 988 31.11 -61.16 16.44
CA GLU A 988 31.51 -61.51 17.81
C GLU A 988 31.41 -63.01 18.10
N ALA A 989 30.31 -63.63 17.66
CA ALA A 989 30.13 -65.08 17.78
C ALA A 989 31.14 -65.85 16.93
N LEU A 990 31.42 -65.38 15.70
CA LEU A 990 32.39 -65.98 14.79
C LEU A 990 33.80 -65.92 15.36
N ASP A 991 34.24 -64.74 15.80
CA ASP A 991 35.58 -64.52 16.34
C ASP A 991 35.80 -65.34 17.61
N SER A 992 34.80 -65.41 18.49
CA SER A 992 34.87 -66.21 19.72
C SER A 992 34.91 -67.73 19.44
N ALA A 993 34.17 -68.18 18.42
CA ALA A 993 34.21 -69.57 17.99
C ALA A 993 35.53 -69.92 17.30
N ALA A 994 36.07 -69.01 16.49
CA ALA A 994 37.36 -69.14 15.82
C ALA A 994 38.52 -69.15 16.82
N GLU A 995 38.48 -68.29 17.85
CA GLU A 995 39.40 -68.33 19.00
C GLU A 995 39.37 -69.69 19.67
N SER A 996 38.16 -70.16 20.01
CA SER A 996 37.98 -71.44 20.68
C SER A 996 38.51 -72.58 19.83
N GLN A 997 38.31 -72.54 18.51
CA GLN A 997 38.86 -73.53 17.58
C GLN A 997 40.38 -73.47 17.50
N PHE A 998 40.98 -72.27 17.47
CA PHE A 998 42.44 -72.10 17.49
C PHE A 998 43.05 -72.73 18.74
N TYR A 999 42.51 -72.45 19.93
CA TYR A 999 43.01 -73.07 21.16
C TYR A 999 42.78 -74.59 21.21
N LEU A 1000 41.72 -75.10 20.60
CA LEU A 1000 41.55 -76.55 20.42
C LEU A 1000 42.63 -77.14 19.50
N SER A 1001 43.09 -76.40 18.50
CA SER A 1001 44.19 -76.79 17.62
C SER A 1001 45.56 -76.74 18.30
N GLU A 1002 45.78 -75.86 19.28
CA GLU A 1002 47.02 -75.83 20.08
C GLU A 1002 47.30 -77.16 20.81
N TYR A 1003 46.28 -77.98 21.11
CA TYR A 1003 46.51 -79.33 21.67
C TYR A 1003 47.21 -80.25 20.65
N LYS A 1004 46.91 -80.12 19.35
CA LYS A 1004 47.58 -80.87 18.27
C LYS A 1004 48.96 -80.30 17.95
N PHE A 1005 49.13 -78.98 18.01
CA PHE A 1005 50.46 -78.37 17.98
C PHE A 1005 51.37 -78.90 19.10
N ALA A 1006 50.84 -79.07 20.31
CA ALA A 1006 51.59 -79.67 21.40
C ALA A 1006 51.95 -81.15 21.16
N GLU A 1007 51.16 -81.90 20.39
CA GLU A 1007 51.55 -83.25 19.93
C GLU A 1007 52.68 -83.19 18.88
N PHE A 1008 52.66 -82.22 17.97
CA PHE A 1008 53.73 -81.96 17.01
C PHE A 1008 55.07 -81.62 17.70
N ALA A 1009 55.04 -80.65 18.62
CA ALA A 1009 56.22 -80.19 19.33
C ALA A 1009 56.90 -81.28 20.19
N LYS A 1010 56.15 -82.30 20.63
CA LYS A 1010 56.69 -83.44 21.40
C LYS A 1010 57.52 -84.42 20.56
N VAL A 1011 57.41 -84.40 19.24
CA VAL A 1011 58.19 -85.28 18.37
C VAL A 1011 59.57 -84.65 18.15
N ALA A 1012 60.56 -85.10 18.92
CA ALA A 1012 61.93 -84.57 18.88
C ALA A 1012 62.76 -85.16 17.72
N PHE A 1013 63.71 -84.37 17.20
CA PHE A 1013 64.70 -84.80 16.21
C PHE A 1013 65.61 -85.90 16.77
N PRO A 1014 65.88 -87.00 16.02
CA PRO A 1014 66.75 -88.08 16.49
C PRO A 1014 68.21 -87.62 16.55
N LYS A 1015 68.85 -87.69 17.71
CA LYS A 1015 70.25 -87.28 17.88
C LYS A 1015 71.20 -88.31 17.26
N TYR A 1016 71.99 -87.91 16.26
CA TYR A 1016 73.04 -88.75 15.70
C TYR A 1016 74.28 -88.79 16.60
N THR A 1017 74.70 -89.99 17.01
CA THR A 1017 75.91 -90.22 17.83
C THR A 1017 76.94 -91.13 17.14
N GLY A 1018 76.69 -91.53 15.90
CA GLY A 1018 77.63 -92.30 15.09
C GLY A 1018 78.78 -91.44 14.59
N GLY A 1019 79.95 -92.04 14.35
CA GLY A 1019 81.04 -91.34 13.64
C GLY A 1019 80.61 -90.99 12.21
N LYS A 1020 81.07 -89.85 11.68
CA LYS A 1020 80.64 -89.25 10.41
C LYS A 1020 80.97 -90.04 9.12
N SER A 1021 81.15 -91.37 9.12
CA SER A 1021 81.38 -92.08 7.85
C SER A 1021 80.11 -92.19 7.00
N ALA A 1022 80.24 -92.14 5.68
CA ALA A 1022 79.12 -92.20 4.74
C ALA A 1022 78.20 -93.41 4.98
N ALA A 1023 78.76 -94.59 5.28
CA ALA A 1023 77.98 -95.79 5.60
C ALA A 1023 77.15 -95.66 6.89
N LYS A 1024 77.71 -95.02 7.93
CA LYS A 1024 77.02 -94.84 9.22
C LYS A 1024 75.93 -93.78 9.14
N VAL A 1025 76.19 -92.68 8.44
CA VAL A 1025 75.19 -91.62 8.20
C VAL A 1025 74.05 -92.18 7.34
N LYS A 1026 74.36 -92.91 6.26
CA LYS A 1026 73.34 -93.56 5.39
C LYS A 1026 72.43 -94.53 6.17
N LYS A 1027 73.00 -95.37 7.03
CA LYS A 1027 72.21 -96.30 7.85
C LYS A 1027 71.27 -95.56 8.81
N TRP A 1028 71.75 -94.48 9.43
CA TRP A 1028 70.93 -93.64 10.31
C TRP A 1028 69.82 -92.92 9.53
N SER A 1029 70.14 -92.39 8.34
CA SER A 1029 69.16 -91.70 7.48
C SER A 1029 68.03 -92.62 7.02
N GLU A 1030 68.35 -93.87 6.68
CA GLU A 1030 67.38 -94.89 6.23
C GLU A 1030 66.51 -95.45 7.38
N THR A 1031 66.86 -95.24 8.64
CA THR A 1031 66.18 -95.85 9.81
C THR A 1031 65.54 -94.84 10.75
N GLU A 1032 66.32 -94.14 11.57
CA GLU A 1032 65.83 -93.22 12.61
C GLU A 1032 65.29 -91.93 12.01
N PHE A 1033 66.04 -91.31 11.10
CA PHE A 1033 65.64 -90.07 10.43
C PHE A 1033 64.37 -90.28 9.59
N LYS A 1034 64.31 -91.32 8.76
CA LYS A 1034 63.11 -91.65 7.96
C LYS A 1034 61.85 -91.88 8.82
N ARG A 1035 62.00 -92.51 9.99
CA ARG A 1035 60.90 -92.69 10.96
C ARG A 1035 60.47 -91.36 11.58
N TRP A 1036 61.42 -90.52 11.96
CA TRP A 1036 61.14 -89.17 12.45
C TRP A 1036 60.42 -88.32 11.40
N VAL A 1037 60.91 -88.28 10.15
CA VAL A 1037 60.28 -87.56 9.03
C VAL A 1037 58.82 -87.97 8.88
N THR A 1038 58.56 -89.28 8.75
CA THR A 1038 57.19 -89.80 8.59
C THR A 1038 56.28 -89.41 9.76
N LYS A 1039 56.77 -89.55 10.99
CA LYS A 1039 55.99 -89.25 12.20
C LYS A 1039 55.74 -87.76 12.37
N LYS A 1040 56.78 -86.94 12.31
CA LYS A 1040 56.76 -85.47 12.49
C LYS A 1040 55.88 -84.82 11.41
N LEU A 1041 56.01 -85.24 10.15
CA LEU A 1041 55.15 -84.75 9.05
C LEU A 1041 53.69 -85.20 9.21
N GLY A 1042 53.44 -86.41 9.72
CA GLY A 1042 52.08 -86.91 10.00
C GLY A 1042 51.35 -86.08 11.07
N VAL A 1043 52.01 -85.77 12.19
CA VAL A 1043 51.43 -84.92 13.23
C VAL A 1043 51.34 -83.44 12.81
N LEU A 1044 52.27 -82.96 11.98
CA LEU A 1044 52.20 -81.64 11.37
C LEU A 1044 50.93 -81.50 10.51
N ARG A 1045 50.69 -82.43 9.57
CA ARG A 1045 49.51 -82.42 8.70
C ARG A 1045 48.20 -82.53 9.50
N ALA A 1046 48.19 -83.29 10.59
CA ALA A 1046 47.03 -83.39 11.48
C ALA A 1046 46.75 -82.06 12.21
N ALA A 1047 47.79 -81.37 12.67
CA ALA A 1047 47.66 -80.05 13.30
C ALA A 1047 47.24 -78.98 12.27
N GLU A 1048 47.85 -78.96 11.09
CA GLU A 1048 47.47 -78.07 9.98
C GLU A 1048 45.99 -78.25 9.63
N ALA A 1049 45.52 -79.49 9.48
CA ALA A 1049 44.12 -79.77 9.16
C ALA A 1049 43.15 -79.25 10.24
N ASP A 1050 43.58 -79.21 11.50
CA ASP A 1050 42.78 -78.67 12.60
C ASP A 1050 42.79 -77.14 12.62
N TYR A 1051 43.94 -76.50 12.42
CA TYR A 1051 44.04 -75.04 12.24
C TYR A 1051 43.25 -74.55 11.01
N ALA A 1052 43.23 -75.34 9.93
CA ALA A 1052 42.44 -75.04 8.74
C ALA A 1052 40.92 -74.99 9.02
N LYS A 1053 40.44 -75.56 10.13
CA LYS A 1053 39.03 -75.40 10.54
C LYS A 1053 38.70 -73.96 10.89
N VAL A 1054 39.65 -73.17 11.40
CA VAL A 1054 39.48 -71.74 11.66
C VAL A 1054 39.16 -71.01 10.35
N ALA A 1055 39.90 -71.30 9.28
CA ALA A 1055 39.66 -70.70 7.96
C ALA A 1055 38.30 -71.10 7.35
N LYS A 1056 37.79 -72.30 7.68
CA LYS A 1056 36.48 -72.79 7.24
C LYS A 1056 35.31 -72.14 7.98
N MET A 1057 35.54 -71.48 9.12
CA MET A 1057 34.51 -70.73 9.84
C MET A 1057 34.20 -69.44 9.08
N THR A 1058 33.23 -69.53 8.18
CA THR A 1058 32.76 -68.40 7.37
C THR A 1058 31.25 -68.30 7.45
N VAL A 1059 30.72 -67.09 7.39
CA VAL A 1059 29.27 -66.86 7.35
C VAL A 1059 28.94 -65.73 6.39
N THR A 1060 27.95 -65.93 5.53
CA THR A 1060 27.42 -64.86 4.67
C THR A 1060 26.23 -64.20 5.36
N LEU A 1061 26.24 -62.88 5.47
CA LEU A 1061 25.12 -62.06 5.92
C LEU A 1061 24.95 -60.91 4.93
N ASP A 1062 23.76 -60.79 4.34
CA ASP A 1062 23.41 -59.72 3.39
C ASP A 1062 24.43 -59.52 2.25
N GLY A 1063 24.94 -60.64 1.70
CA GLY A 1063 25.94 -60.63 0.62
C GLY A 1063 27.39 -60.46 1.08
N ILE A 1064 27.62 -60.12 2.35
CA ILE A 1064 28.97 -59.95 2.92
C ILE A 1064 29.43 -61.28 3.53
N LYS A 1065 30.52 -61.83 3.00
CA LYS A 1065 31.18 -63.03 3.52
C LYS A 1065 32.09 -62.64 4.69
N MET A 1066 31.67 -62.95 5.91
CA MET A 1066 32.45 -62.70 7.13
C MET A 1066 33.36 -63.88 7.47
N GLN A 1067 34.58 -63.55 7.89
CA GLN A 1067 35.61 -64.47 8.34
C GLN A 1067 36.33 -63.87 9.56
N SER A 1068 36.91 -64.71 10.41
CA SER A 1068 37.68 -64.25 11.58
C SER A 1068 39.16 -64.05 11.19
N ALA A 1069 39.48 -62.89 10.62
CA ALA A 1069 40.85 -62.55 10.21
C ALA A 1069 41.90 -62.67 11.35
N PRO A 1070 41.66 -62.21 12.60
CA PRO A 1070 42.66 -62.30 13.67
C PRO A 1070 43.11 -63.74 13.96
N TRP A 1071 42.17 -64.68 13.95
CA TRP A 1071 42.45 -66.10 14.22
C TRP A 1071 42.91 -66.88 12.99
N GLN A 1072 42.59 -66.42 11.77
CA GLN A 1072 43.23 -66.93 10.54
C GLN A 1072 44.71 -66.57 10.50
N ILE A 1073 45.07 -65.33 10.85
CA ILE A 1073 46.45 -64.85 10.97
C ILE A 1073 47.21 -65.70 12.01
N ALA A 1074 46.62 -65.91 13.19
CA ALA A 1074 47.22 -66.74 14.23
C ALA A 1074 47.43 -68.19 13.78
N ALA A 1075 46.41 -68.80 13.16
CA ALA A 1075 46.47 -70.16 12.63
C ALA A 1075 47.54 -70.32 11.53
N ALA A 1076 47.66 -69.33 10.64
CA ALA A 1076 48.66 -69.31 9.58
C ALA A 1076 50.08 -69.15 10.13
N SER A 1077 50.30 -68.22 11.08
CA SER A 1077 51.58 -68.07 11.81
C SER A 1077 52.01 -69.40 12.41
N ARG A 1078 51.13 -70.04 13.19
CA ARG A 1078 51.42 -71.34 13.82
C ARG A 1078 51.72 -72.44 12.83
N THR A 1079 51.00 -72.46 11.70
CA THR A 1079 51.24 -73.47 10.66
C THR A 1079 52.59 -73.23 9.97
N GLY A 1080 52.94 -71.98 9.65
CA GLY A 1080 54.24 -71.61 9.10
C GLY A 1080 55.38 -71.98 10.05
N GLU A 1081 55.24 -71.68 11.34
CA GLU A 1081 56.20 -72.05 12.39
C GLU A 1081 56.45 -73.56 12.43
N MET A 1082 55.42 -74.40 12.29
CA MET A 1082 55.59 -75.85 12.23
C MET A 1082 56.38 -76.30 11.00
N TYR A 1083 56.10 -75.74 9.82
CA TYR A 1083 56.84 -76.08 8.59
C TYR A 1083 58.29 -75.59 8.66
N ARG A 1084 58.52 -74.38 9.15
CA ARG A 1084 59.87 -73.81 9.33
C ARG A 1084 60.69 -74.65 10.30
N SER A 1085 60.15 -74.94 11.49
CA SER A 1085 60.80 -75.82 12.47
C SER A 1085 61.10 -77.20 11.92
N PHE A 1086 60.20 -77.77 11.10
CA PHE A 1086 60.48 -79.05 10.44
C PHE A 1086 61.66 -78.96 9.46
N VAL A 1087 61.70 -77.91 8.62
CA VAL A 1087 62.77 -77.71 7.62
C VAL A 1087 64.12 -77.50 8.30
N ASP A 1088 64.15 -76.69 9.35
CA ASP A 1088 65.38 -76.41 10.10
C ASP A 1088 65.92 -77.69 10.75
N GLU A 1089 65.06 -78.43 11.45
CA GLU A 1089 65.42 -79.75 12.01
C GLU A 1089 65.83 -80.75 10.90
N PHE A 1090 65.22 -80.71 9.72
CA PHE A 1090 65.56 -81.60 8.60
C PHE A 1090 66.95 -81.30 8.03
N ARG A 1091 67.33 -80.02 7.93
CA ARG A 1091 68.63 -79.55 7.42
C ARG A 1091 69.77 -79.77 8.42
N ASP A 1092 69.46 -79.92 9.71
CA ASP A 1092 70.41 -80.32 10.75
C ASP A 1092 70.85 -81.81 10.66
N ALA A 1093 70.42 -82.53 9.61
CA ALA A 1093 70.90 -83.88 9.36
C ALA A 1093 72.44 -83.93 9.23
N PRO A 1094 73.12 -84.87 9.90
CA PRO A 1094 74.58 -84.97 9.91
C PRO A 1094 75.13 -85.22 8.50
N ILE A 1095 76.12 -84.43 8.10
CA ILE A 1095 76.83 -84.58 6.82
C ILE A 1095 77.97 -85.61 6.97
N PRO A 1096 78.10 -86.59 6.06
CA PRO A 1096 79.24 -87.50 6.03
C PRO A 1096 80.59 -86.75 5.93
N ARG A 1097 81.61 -87.18 6.66
CA ARG A 1097 82.96 -86.59 6.69
C ARG A 1097 83.64 -86.67 5.34
N GLU A 1098 83.35 -87.72 4.57
CA GLU A 1098 83.85 -87.89 3.20
C GLU A 1098 83.30 -86.80 2.27
N ILE A 1099 82.08 -86.33 2.52
CA ILE A 1099 81.43 -85.24 1.78
C ILE A 1099 81.88 -83.89 2.34
N GLU A 1100 81.94 -83.73 3.68
CA GLU A 1100 82.33 -82.50 4.38
C GLU A 1100 83.74 -81.99 4.03
N LYS A 1101 84.64 -82.89 3.64
CA LYS A 1101 86.04 -82.54 3.26
C LYS A 1101 86.21 -82.11 1.81
N ASP A 1102 85.23 -82.41 0.94
CA ASP A 1102 85.27 -82.07 -0.48
C ASP A 1102 84.27 -80.94 -0.72
N PRO A 1103 84.73 -79.69 -0.98
CA PRO A 1103 83.85 -78.56 -1.17
C PRO A 1103 82.80 -78.78 -2.27
N GLY A 1104 83.16 -79.47 -3.37
CA GLY A 1104 82.23 -79.73 -4.47
C GLY A 1104 81.15 -80.74 -4.10
N LEU A 1105 81.52 -81.83 -3.41
CA LEU A 1105 80.53 -82.80 -2.92
C LEU A 1105 79.69 -82.24 -1.77
N PHE A 1106 80.26 -81.40 -0.92
CA PHE A 1106 79.55 -80.70 0.15
C PHE A 1106 78.45 -79.81 -0.43
N ASP A 1107 78.78 -78.97 -1.40
CA ASP A 1107 77.81 -78.09 -2.05
C ASP A 1107 76.70 -78.89 -2.75
N ILE A 1108 77.02 -80.01 -3.41
CA ILE A 1108 76.03 -80.91 -4.02
C ILE A 1108 75.12 -81.55 -2.95
N TYR A 1109 75.68 -81.99 -1.82
CA TYR A 1109 74.92 -82.65 -0.76
C TYR A 1109 74.01 -81.69 -0.01
N VAL A 1110 74.52 -80.51 0.37
CA VAL A 1110 73.72 -79.45 0.98
C VAL A 1110 72.66 -78.96 -0.01
N GLY A 1111 73.03 -78.75 -1.28
CA GLY A 1111 72.09 -78.42 -2.35
C GLY A 1111 70.97 -79.46 -2.51
N ALA A 1112 71.28 -80.76 -2.43
CA ALA A 1112 70.26 -81.81 -2.49
C ALA A 1112 69.35 -81.85 -1.24
N LEU A 1113 69.87 -81.53 -0.05
CA LEU A 1113 69.05 -81.38 1.17
C LEU A 1113 68.15 -80.14 1.09
N ASP A 1114 68.67 -79.05 0.55
CA ASP A 1114 67.90 -77.84 0.27
C ASP A 1114 66.79 -78.15 -0.74
N ASP A 1115 67.11 -78.76 -1.89
CA ASP A 1115 66.14 -79.17 -2.92
C ASP A 1115 65.05 -80.11 -2.37
N ALA A 1116 65.42 -81.05 -1.49
CA ALA A 1116 64.48 -81.99 -0.90
C ALA A 1116 63.54 -81.33 0.15
N SER A 1117 64.02 -80.31 0.85
CA SER A 1117 63.26 -79.58 1.87
C SER A 1117 62.53 -78.34 1.31
N GLU A 1118 62.91 -77.88 0.13
CA GLU A 1118 62.39 -76.71 -0.57
C GLU A 1118 60.85 -76.73 -0.68
N PRO A 1119 60.16 -77.84 -1.04
CA PRO A 1119 58.70 -77.85 -1.07
C PRO A 1119 58.05 -77.54 0.29
N LEU A 1120 58.67 -77.96 1.39
CA LEU A 1120 58.18 -77.70 2.75
C LEU A 1120 58.56 -76.29 3.22
N GLN A 1121 59.72 -75.78 2.81
CA GLN A 1121 60.10 -74.38 3.05
C GLN A 1121 59.15 -73.43 2.32
N ARG A 1122 58.75 -73.75 1.09
CA ARG A 1122 57.70 -73.03 0.36
C ARG A 1122 56.37 -73.06 1.09
N GLN A 1123 55.98 -74.20 1.67
CA GLN A 1123 54.78 -74.21 2.53
C GLN A 1123 54.89 -73.26 3.71
N ALA A 1124 56.05 -73.17 4.38
CA ALA A 1124 56.25 -72.19 5.45
C ALA A 1124 56.08 -70.75 4.95
N ILE A 1125 56.74 -70.41 3.83
CA ILE A 1125 56.65 -69.10 3.18
C ILE A 1125 55.19 -68.80 2.81
N ASP A 1126 54.48 -69.71 2.15
CA ASP A 1126 53.08 -69.53 1.73
C ASP A 1126 52.17 -69.19 2.94
N LYS A 1127 52.36 -69.87 4.09
CA LYS A 1127 51.57 -69.59 5.30
C LYS A 1127 51.93 -68.23 5.90
N PHE A 1128 53.21 -67.88 5.97
CA PHE A 1128 53.61 -66.58 6.51
C PHE A 1128 53.23 -65.43 5.58
N GLU A 1129 53.29 -65.61 4.26
CA GLU A 1129 52.79 -64.65 3.26
C GLU A 1129 51.29 -64.46 3.41
N PHE A 1130 50.52 -65.55 3.51
CA PHE A 1130 49.08 -65.46 3.76
C PHE A 1130 48.79 -64.70 5.07
N CYS A 1131 49.52 -65.02 6.14
CA CYS A 1131 49.43 -64.34 7.43
C CYS A 1131 49.68 -62.82 7.30
N LEU A 1132 50.80 -62.42 6.68
CA LEU A 1132 51.19 -61.01 6.53
C LEU A 1132 50.26 -60.26 5.56
N LYS A 1133 49.88 -60.88 4.44
CA LYS A 1133 48.95 -60.31 3.46
C LYS A 1133 47.58 -60.09 4.07
N THR A 1134 47.05 -61.07 4.81
CA THR A 1134 45.77 -60.95 5.51
C THR A 1134 45.83 -59.85 6.56
N ALA A 1135 46.87 -59.83 7.40
CA ALA A 1135 47.10 -58.78 8.40
C ALA A 1135 47.15 -57.37 7.79
N THR A 1136 47.83 -57.23 6.66
CA THR A 1136 47.94 -55.96 5.93
C THR A 1136 46.59 -55.54 5.34
N GLN A 1137 45.85 -56.47 4.72
CA GLN A 1137 44.53 -56.20 4.12
C GLN A 1137 43.51 -55.73 5.16
N VAL A 1138 43.47 -56.37 6.34
CA VAL A 1138 42.55 -55.99 7.42
C VAL A 1138 43.13 -54.95 8.38
N ARG A 1139 44.35 -54.45 8.11
CA ARG A 1139 45.12 -53.52 8.95
C ARG A 1139 45.20 -53.97 10.42
N TRP A 1140 45.35 -55.27 10.65
CA TRP A 1140 45.36 -55.88 11.96
C TRP A 1140 46.74 -56.44 12.31
N PHE A 1141 47.51 -55.68 13.09
CA PHE A 1141 48.90 -56.01 13.41
C PHE A 1141 49.05 -56.44 14.87
N ASN A 1142 49.03 -57.75 15.13
CA ASN A 1142 49.25 -58.32 16.46
C ASN A 1142 50.57 -59.11 16.53
N LYS A 1143 50.82 -59.77 17.66
CA LYS A 1143 52.01 -60.61 17.86
C LYS A 1143 52.23 -61.68 16.77
N TRP A 1144 51.14 -62.21 16.20
CA TRP A 1144 51.20 -63.26 15.18
C TRP A 1144 51.63 -62.71 13.83
N SER A 1145 51.03 -61.61 13.37
CA SER A 1145 51.45 -60.97 12.12
C SER A 1145 52.89 -60.45 12.16
N ARG A 1146 53.35 -59.99 13.32
CA ARG A 1146 54.76 -59.59 13.51
C ARG A 1146 55.70 -60.79 13.46
N SER A 1147 55.29 -61.91 14.06
CA SER A 1147 56.01 -63.19 13.92
C SER A 1147 56.16 -63.54 12.45
N CYS A 1148 55.07 -63.50 11.67
CA CYS A 1148 55.11 -63.79 10.24
C CYS A 1148 56.02 -62.83 9.44
N GLU A 1149 56.00 -61.52 9.73
CA GLU A 1149 56.89 -60.54 9.09
C GLU A 1149 58.37 -60.82 9.41
N SER A 1150 58.67 -61.13 10.68
CA SER A 1150 60.02 -61.49 11.13
C SER A 1150 60.51 -62.79 10.49
N GLU A 1151 59.67 -63.82 10.43
CA GLU A 1151 60.00 -65.13 9.83
C GLU A 1151 60.21 -65.01 8.30
N LEU A 1152 59.37 -64.24 7.59
CA LEU A 1152 59.57 -63.97 6.17
C LEU A 1152 60.84 -63.19 5.89
N ASN A 1153 61.14 -62.17 6.70
CA ASN A 1153 62.38 -61.42 6.59
C ASN A 1153 63.60 -62.33 6.82
N ALA A 1154 63.56 -63.20 7.83
CA ALA A 1154 64.63 -64.15 8.08
C ALA A 1154 64.84 -65.14 6.92
N LEU A 1155 63.77 -65.52 6.22
CA LEU A 1155 63.81 -66.41 5.06
C LEU A 1155 64.32 -65.72 3.79
N ASN A 1156 63.89 -64.48 3.51
CA ASN A 1156 64.36 -63.71 2.36
C ASN A 1156 64.32 -62.19 2.65
N PRO A 1157 65.39 -61.62 3.22
CA PRO A 1157 65.41 -60.21 3.63
C PRO A 1157 65.25 -59.22 2.47
N LYS A 1158 65.69 -59.61 1.25
CA LYS A 1158 65.60 -58.77 0.05
C LYS A 1158 64.16 -58.64 -0.44
N GLN A 1159 63.40 -59.72 -0.37
CA GLN A 1159 62.01 -59.75 -0.83
C GLN A 1159 61.03 -59.24 0.24
N TYR A 1160 61.32 -59.48 1.52
CA TYR A 1160 60.47 -59.08 2.65
C TYR A 1160 61.24 -58.21 3.64
N PRO A 1161 61.52 -56.94 3.31
CA PRO A 1161 62.13 -56.02 4.28
C PRO A 1161 61.17 -55.76 5.46
N VAL A 1162 61.71 -55.71 6.68
CA VAL A 1162 60.92 -55.35 7.87
C VAL A 1162 60.45 -53.90 7.74
N ALA A 1163 59.16 -53.64 7.90
CA ALA A 1163 58.64 -52.29 7.83
C ALA A 1163 59.11 -51.42 9.01
N ALA A 1164 59.62 -50.21 8.72
CA ALA A 1164 60.10 -49.25 9.72
C ALA A 1164 58.98 -48.41 10.38
N GLU A 1165 57.71 -48.67 10.04
CA GLU A 1165 56.56 -47.89 10.55
C GLU A 1165 56.18 -48.29 11.98
N LEU A 1166 55.97 -47.30 12.84
CA LEU A 1166 55.33 -47.46 14.15
C LEU A 1166 53.86 -47.87 13.96
N ARG A 1167 53.60 -49.19 13.97
CA ARG A 1167 52.24 -49.76 13.90
C ARG A 1167 51.67 -49.93 15.32
N GLY A 1168 50.55 -49.26 15.60
CA GLY A 1168 49.85 -49.38 16.89
C GLY A 1168 49.43 -50.82 17.17
N GLU A 1169 49.63 -51.28 18.40
CA GLU A 1169 49.14 -52.60 18.85
C GLU A 1169 47.63 -52.54 19.11
N PRO A 1170 46.84 -53.54 18.69
CA PRO A 1170 45.42 -53.64 19.01
C PRO A 1170 45.25 -54.04 20.48
N ASN A 1171 45.57 -53.12 21.40
CA ASN A 1171 45.65 -53.44 22.82
C ASN A 1171 44.43 -53.03 23.63
N TYR A 1172 43.43 -52.31 23.08
CA TYR A 1172 42.33 -51.80 23.89
C TYR A 1172 40.97 -51.70 23.19
N VAL A 1173 40.68 -52.56 22.22
CA VAL A 1173 39.34 -52.56 21.59
C VAL A 1173 38.84 -54.00 21.43
N LYS A 1174 38.10 -54.50 22.43
CA LYS A 1174 37.00 -55.42 22.10
C LYS A 1174 36.12 -54.62 21.15
N HIS A 1175 35.87 -55.12 19.94
CA HIS A 1175 35.00 -54.44 19.00
C HIS A 1175 33.66 -54.12 19.69
N THR A 1176 33.28 -52.84 19.60
CA THR A 1176 32.10 -52.13 20.15
C THR A 1176 32.26 -51.62 21.59
N VAL A 1177 31.99 -50.35 21.92
CA VAL A 1177 30.95 -49.43 21.43
C VAL A 1177 31.45 -47.98 21.44
N GLY A 1178 31.17 -47.24 20.37
CA GLY A 1178 31.60 -45.87 20.07
C GLY A 1178 32.09 -45.84 18.63
N GLU A 1179 31.32 -45.26 17.70
CA GLU A 1179 31.47 -45.39 16.24
C GLU A 1179 32.93 -45.37 15.75
N PRO A 1180 33.27 -46.35 14.89
CA PRO A 1180 33.63 -45.98 13.53
C PRO A 1180 32.70 -46.74 12.57
N GLY A 1181 32.25 -46.04 11.52
CA GLY A 1181 31.41 -46.62 10.47
C GLY A 1181 31.96 -47.93 9.92
N ALA A 1182 31.12 -48.65 9.18
CA ALA A 1182 31.54 -49.80 8.40
C ALA A 1182 32.75 -49.42 7.54
N VAL A 1183 33.96 -49.70 8.02
CA VAL A 1183 35.08 -49.88 7.11
C VAL A 1183 34.68 -51.12 6.34
N ASP A 1184 34.32 -50.87 5.08
CA ASP A 1184 34.06 -51.86 4.05
C ASP A 1184 35.07 -53.00 4.22
N LEU A 1185 34.62 -54.08 4.87
CA LEU A 1185 35.34 -55.33 4.88
C LEU A 1185 35.14 -55.87 3.47
N GLY A 1186 36.01 -55.38 2.59
CA GLY A 1186 35.92 -55.52 1.16
C GLY A 1186 35.46 -56.91 0.80
N ALA A 1187 34.39 -56.94 0.01
CA ALA A 1187 33.94 -58.12 -0.67
C ALA A 1187 35.17 -58.88 -1.22
N ILE A 1188 35.41 -60.08 -0.67
CA ILE A 1188 36.17 -61.09 -1.39
C ILE A 1188 35.31 -61.41 -2.61
N LYS A 1189 35.55 -60.70 -3.72
CA LYS A 1189 35.10 -61.16 -5.04
C LYS A 1189 35.75 -62.50 -5.29
N ASP A 1190 34.93 -63.47 -5.65
CA ASP A 1190 35.33 -64.80 -6.09
C ASP A 1190 36.53 -64.71 -7.05
N THR A 1191 37.70 -65.00 -6.52
CA THR A 1191 38.75 -65.72 -7.24
C THR A 1191 39.30 -66.72 -6.26
N SER A 1192 39.33 -67.97 -6.70
CA SER A 1192 39.66 -69.16 -5.94
C SER A 1192 40.92 -68.96 -5.08
N LEU A 1193 40.74 -68.98 -3.76
CA LEU A 1193 41.81 -69.35 -2.85
C LEU A 1193 41.61 -70.83 -2.51
N THR A 1194 41.85 -71.67 -3.51
CA THR A 1194 42.23 -73.05 -3.25
C THR A 1194 43.75 -73.11 -3.28
N SER A 1195 44.35 -73.98 -2.47
CA SER A 1195 45.80 -74.21 -2.40
C SER A 1195 46.41 -74.79 -3.69
N LYS A 1196 45.71 -74.70 -4.84
CA LYS A 1196 46.13 -75.23 -6.13
C LYS A 1196 46.59 -74.17 -7.13
N ASP A 1197 46.34 -72.89 -6.90
CA ASP A 1197 46.62 -71.85 -7.90
C ASP A 1197 47.99 -71.17 -7.74
N ALA A 1198 48.87 -71.70 -6.88
CA ALA A 1198 50.25 -71.22 -6.68
C ALA A 1198 51.28 -71.82 -7.67
N VAL A 1199 50.83 -72.45 -8.76
CA VAL A 1199 51.72 -73.06 -9.77
C VAL A 1199 51.27 -72.68 -11.18
N ALA A 1200 51.49 -71.43 -11.58
CA ALA A 1200 51.77 -71.04 -12.97
C ALA A 1200 51.98 -69.53 -13.03
N GLU A 1201 52.90 -69.10 -13.89
CA GLU A 1201 53.13 -67.71 -14.31
C GLU A 1201 53.91 -66.80 -13.34
N ARG A 1202 55.19 -67.14 -13.17
CA ARG A 1202 56.26 -66.12 -13.19
C ARG A 1202 56.81 -66.06 -14.62
N GLY A 1203 56.63 -64.92 -15.28
CA GLY A 1203 57.19 -64.68 -16.60
C GLY A 1203 57.27 -63.20 -16.95
N LYS A 1204 58.46 -62.63 -16.68
CA LYS A 1204 59.05 -61.36 -17.20
C LYS A 1204 58.78 -60.08 -16.38
N PRO A 1205 59.77 -59.15 -16.39
CA PRO A 1205 60.51 -58.68 -15.21
C PRO A 1205 59.80 -57.61 -14.38
#